data_AF-A0A2A2J5K2-F1
#
_entry.id   AF-A0A2A2J5K2-F1
#
_cell.length_a   1.000
_cell.length_b   1.000
_cell.length_c   1.000
_cell.angle_alpha   90.00
_cell.angle_beta   90.00
_cell.angle_gamma   90.00
#
_symmetry.space_group_name_H-M   'P 1'
#
loop_
_entity.id
_entity.type
_entity.pdbx_description
1 polymer ?
#
loop_
_entity_poly.entity_id
_entity_poly.type
_entity_poly.pdbx_seq_one_letter_code
_entity_poly.pdbx_strand_id
1 'polypeptide(L)'
;MTISSTVNVAENIFGVLHAFNWFKVGFIYCSDCYGGDEGHASQNMGNITSFLEKRDIEITISRDLSDHKNGPINFTAELENFSSKTRIIVALLGNNLADYTDYLQAMNSLGYKTDEYCSILILSQYNYNNVSLPWTNQEGENQSELVKLFHGNVVLYNNYYARDSDKQVDKLTEFLTDEGLPYDLNTMVYTHLYESMWMYNAYKIYAFDNEDLSIANLTKAVDDTPGPFGLYIQLNNNTQRIAEFSVAIINASLPEVQYFKKLGNLNLSPTCKDGSPCLTFQLDKSSYQPIEQMPVCGFHGEHCDQMTTVMIIAILVAVALVAATLFYVCRKMRSAETAAMPWAIAYDKIKFIHLDNSAIGSVKLESDDSGTRELASLDQNIVYAEKYHLRERLTFDKTEWNILFEMKQSQHDNINTFFGLCFEKSNDILFTIWSQCFRGTLEEVIFTKQQESGISFDENFRGAFVRDILKALEYLHSSNVYYHGSLTPNQCLIDSHWILKLTGFGMTRLLCRWRNNSIISTFGGKPLIPNRDLHYYAPELRKQLRTLVYGNRSDAFLLPPRLGQHADMYSFGVILYEILFRERTFVELPDVPVGEDENAIVCEQAEDLIPPHPEFSKDTSKAHPDTISLIQKCFSEQPELRPDAGLARKITDATLKMTGSLVDQMMKNMEQYTTGLEKLVEERTSQLDEEQKRADGLLMELLPRSVAEELKVGRRVNAKNYKSCTVLYSDIVGFTALCSESKPMEVVALLSGMYQNFDLIIGEHEGYKIETIGDAYCVASGIPSPSKSEHVKNIATIALLQREFLYDFEIPHREGRYLHCRWGFNTGPVFTGVVGIKAPRYCVFGPTVSIAAKMESSGQPDKIQMGLRSHQGIGTLLTNWLDGVEDLLKSDRSVYAKALSTIETADPLSFPKEVTNPTSESSPQLQFLLEENSESAISGVEEGGHRELEHAEEAL
;
A
#
# COMPACT_ATOMS: atom_id res chain seq x y z
N MET A 1 77.25 57.33 24.65
CA MET A 1 77.60 56.64 23.39
C MET A 1 78.21 55.29 23.74
N THR A 2 77.36 54.28 23.93
CA THR A 2 77.84 52.91 24.17
C THR A 2 77.57 52.10 22.90
N ILE A 3 78.54 51.28 22.50
CA ILE A 3 78.38 50.46 21.31
C ILE A 3 77.55 49.18 21.57
N SER A 4 76.88 49.14 22.72
CA SER A 4 75.69 48.34 23.00
C SER A 4 74.41 48.96 22.44
N SER A 5 74.50 50.03 21.63
CA SER A 5 73.32 50.60 20.97
C SER A 5 72.62 49.53 20.12
N THR A 6 71.38 49.27 20.48
CA THR A 6 70.47 48.32 19.85
C THR A 6 70.28 48.65 18.38
N VAL A 7 70.28 49.95 18.06
CA VAL A 7 70.14 50.46 16.71
C VAL A 7 71.36 50.10 15.87
N ASN A 8 72.57 50.17 16.43
CA ASN A 8 73.79 49.82 15.71
C ASN A 8 73.85 48.30 15.43
N VAL A 9 73.48 47.47 16.41
CA VAL A 9 73.36 46.02 16.21
C VAL A 9 72.30 45.71 15.14
N ALA A 10 71.15 46.40 15.18
CA ALA A 10 70.11 46.25 14.17
C ALA A 10 70.57 46.67 12.76
N GLU A 11 71.34 47.75 12.64
CA GLU A 11 71.95 48.21 11.39
C GLU A 11 72.94 47.19 10.83
N ASN A 12 73.74 46.58 11.69
CA ASN A 12 74.71 45.57 11.27
C ASN A 12 74.02 44.28 10.81
N ILE A 13 73.01 43.83 11.55
CA ILE A 13 72.15 42.71 11.13
C ILE A 13 71.49 43.03 9.79
N PHE A 14 70.90 44.21 9.64
CA PHE A 14 70.28 44.65 8.39
C PHE A 14 71.29 44.63 7.23
N GLY A 15 72.50 45.13 7.44
CA GLY A 15 73.55 45.14 6.41
C GLY A 15 73.89 43.74 5.91
N VAL A 16 73.97 42.75 6.81
CA VAL A 16 74.22 41.35 6.44
C VAL A 16 73.02 40.74 5.72
N LEU A 17 71.82 40.91 6.27
CA LEU A 17 70.59 40.37 5.69
C LEU A 17 70.35 40.93 4.27
N HIS A 18 70.53 42.23 4.09
CA HIS A 18 70.40 42.88 2.79
C HIS A 18 71.47 42.42 1.80
N ALA A 19 72.73 42.27 2.24
CA ALA A 19 73.81 41.77 1.37
C ALA A 19 73.57 40.33 0.88
N PHE A 20 72.91 39.51 1.69
CA PHE A 20 72.55 38.14 1.38
C PHE A 20 71.19 37.97 0.69
N ASN A 21 70.44 39.06 0.48
CA ASN A 21 69.05 39.03 0.01
C ASN A 21 68.13 38.17 0.92
N TRP A 22 68.35 38.19 2.23
CA TRP A 22 67.54 37.52 3.24
C TRP A 22 66.56 38.50 3.86
N PHE A 23 65.30 38.42 3.45
CA PHE A 23 64.21 39.29 3.90
C PHE A 23 63.27 38.59 4.89
N LYS A 24 63.33 37.26 5.00
CA LYS A 24 62.56 36.47 5.98
C LYS A 24 63.49 35.78 6.97
N VAL A 25 63.36 36.11 8.24
CA VAL A 25 64.25 35.60 9.30
C VAL A 25 63.45 35.18 10.54
N GLY A 26 64.03 34.27 11.31
CA GLY A 26 63.58 33.98 12.67
C GLY A 26 64.59 34.48 13.68
N PHE A 27 64.12 34.74 14.89
CA PHE A 27 64.96 35.21 15.99
C PHE A 27 64.86 34.32 17.22
N ILE A 28 65.99 34.08 17.84
CA ILE A 28 66.08 33.46 19.16
C ILE A 28 67.01 34.31 20.03
N TYR A 29 66.55 34.68 21.22
CA TYR A 29 67.31 35.54 22.11
C TYR A 29 67.13 35.14 23.57
N CYS A 30 68.16 35.43 24.37
CA CYS A 30 68.20 35.11 25.79
C CYS A 30 68.71 36.31 26.59
N SER A 31 67.87 36.89 27.45
CA SER A 31 68.25 38.05 28.26
C SER A 31 69.23 37.68 29.36
N ASP A 32 69.08 36.50 29.95
CA ASP A 32 69.91 36.01 31.06
C ASP A 32 71.34 35.64 30.61
N CYS A 33 71.49 35.23 29.36
CA CYS A 33 72.77 34.79 28.79
C CYS A 33 73.78 35.95 28.61
N TYR A 34 73.35 37.19 28.75
CA TYR A 34 74.22 38.38 28.75
C TYR A 34 74.80 38.75 30.13
N GLY A 35 74.58 37.93 31.17
CA GLY A 35 75.28 38.08 32.46
C GLY A 35 74.69 39.14 33.41
N GLY A 36 73.37 39.12 33.62
CA GLY A 36 72.74 39.71 34.81
C GLY A 36 71.98 41.05 34.65
N ASP A 37 71.93 41.65 33.46
CA ASP A 37 71.12 42.86 33.20
C ASP A 37 69.78 42.50 32.54
N GLU A 38 68.90 41.82 33.30
CA GLU A 38 67.61 41.25 32.86
C GLU A 38 66.66 42.28 32.16
N GLY A 39 66.83 43.58 32.39
CA GLY A 39 65.92 44.62 31.88
C GLY A 39 66.27 45.19 30.49
N HIS A 40 67.51 45.05 30.02
CA HIS A 40 67.96 45.72 28.79
C HIS A 40 67.79 44.84 27.55
N ALA A 41 68.02 43.53 27.62
CA ALA A 41 68.03 42.66 26.43
C ALA A 41 66.67 42.51 25.73
N SER A 42 65.56 42.42 26.48
CA SER A 42 64.20 42.35 25.91
C SER A 42 63.78 43.66 25.23
N GLN A 43 64.07 44.81 25.85
CA GLN A 43 63.88 46.13 25.24
C GLN A 43 64.78 46.31 24.02
N ASN A 44 66.01 45.81 24.09
CA ASN A 44 66.97 45.85 23.01
C ASN A 44 66.50 45.04 21.82
N MET A 45 65.96 43.86 22.07
CA MET A 45 65.37 43.01 21.05
C MET A 45 64.16 43.68 20.40
N GLY A 46 63.23 44.24 21.18
CA GLY A 46 62.09 44.99 20.63
C GLY A 46 62.51 46.17 19.75
N ASN A 47 63.60 46.86 20.11
CA ASN A 47 64.17 47.92 19.28
C ASN A 47 64.82 47.37 18.00
N ILE A 48 65.50 46.23 18.06
CA ILE A 48 66.11 45.59 16.89
C ILE A 48 65.04 45.08 15.92
N THR A 49 64.02 44.37 16.42
CA THR A 49 62.96 43.81 15.58
C THR A 49 62.15 44.91 14.91
N SER A 50 61.74 45.94 15.66
CA SER A 50 61.00 47.07 15.10
C SER A 50 61.82 47.89 14.10
N PHE A 51 63.14 47.94 14.25
CA PHE A 51 64.04 48.57 13.28
C PHE A 51 64.10 47.80 11.97
N LEU A 52 64.20 46.47 12.03
CA LEU A 52 64.27 45.59 10.87
C LEU A 52 62.93 45.56 10.11
N GLU A 53 61.81 45.47 10.83
CA GLU A 53 60.45 45.48 10.24
C GLU A 53 60.17 46.78 9.47
N LYS A 54 60.65 47.93 9.96
CA LYS A 54 60.55 49.21 9.25
C LYS A 54 61.35 49.27 7.94
N ARG A 55 62.28 48.35 7.73
CA ARG A 55 63.15 48.27 6.53
C ARG A 55 62.88 47.00 5.70
N ASP A 56 61.63 46.55 5.70
CA ASP A 56 61.13 45.45 4.86
C ASP A 56 61.74 44.06 5.16
N ILE A 57 62.23 43.85 6.39
CA ILE A 57 62.64 42.51 6.88
C ILE A 57 61.48 41.92 7.70
N GLU A 58 60.91 40.81 7.22
CA GLU A 58 59.82 40.09 7.87
C GLU A 58 60.38 39.12 8.92
N ILE A 59 59.95 39.32 10.17
CA ILE A 59 60.27 38.41 11.28
C ILE A 59 59.18 37.35 11.37
N THR A 60 59.51 36.16 10.88
CA THR A 60 58.56 35.04 10.75
C THR A 60 58.23 34.36 12.07
N ILE A 61 59.20 34.33 12.99
CA ILE A 61 59.06 33.75 14.33
C ILE A 61 60.12 34.38 15.25
N SER A 62 59.75 34.70 16.48
CA SER A 62 60.68 35.13 17.52
C SER A 62 60.41 34.36 18.82
N ARG A 63 61.49 33.99 19.54
CA ARG A 63 61.43 33.32 20.84
C ARG A 63 62.36 33.99 21.86
N ASP A 64 61.78 34.30 23.02
CA ASP A 64 62.48 34.77 24.22
C ASP A 64 62.74 33.57 25.14
N LEU A 65 63.99 33.37 25.55
CA LEU A 65 64.42 32.27 26.40
C LEU A 65 64.57 32.67 27.89
N SER A 66 64.21 33.90 28.25
CA SER A 66 64.48 34.52 29.55
C SER A 66 63.53 34.10 30.70
N ASP A 67 62.52 33.27 30.43
CA ASP A 67 61.54 32.82 31.45
C ASP A 67 62.05 31.65 32.32
N HIS A 68 63.23 31.10 32.03
CA HIS A 68 63.81 29.97 32.77
C HIS A 68 64.63 30.42 33.98
N LYS A 69 63.97 30.92 35.02
CA LYS A 69 64.61 31.19 36.31
C LYS A 69 65.11 29.88 36.95
N ASN A 70 66.40 29.59 36.77
CA ASN A 70 67.23 28.57 37.44
C ASN A 70 67.28 27.13 36.85
N GLY A 71 67.20 26.94 35.54
CA GLY A 71 67.45 25.63 34.89
C GLY A 71 68.16 25.74 33.51
N PRO A 72 68.78 24.66 33.00
CA PRO A 72 69.36 24.66 31.66
C PRO A 72 68.28 24.91 30.61
N ILE A 73 68.55 25.81 29.67
CA ILE A 73 67.59 26.21 28.63
C ILE A 73 67.36 25.03 27.68
N ASN A 74 66.10 24.63 27.51
CA ASN A 74 65.75 23.55 26.59
C ASN A 74 65.55 24.10 25.16
N PHE A 75 66.64 24.25 24.42
CA PHE A 75 66.62 24.74 23.04
C PHE A 75 65.82 23.85 22.07
N THR A 76 65.69 22.54 22.34
CA THR A 76 64.97 21.63 21.42
C THR A 76 63.49 21.94 21.31
N ALA A 77 62.80 22.20 22.42
CA ALA A 77 61.36 22.49 22.42
C ALA A 77 61.04 23.82 21.70
N GLU A 78 61.90 24.83 21.86
CA GLU A 78 61.68 26.14 21.26
C GLU A 78 61.97 26.18 19.75
N LEU A 79 62.87 25.31 19.28
CA LEU A 79 63.27 25.26 17.88
C LEU A 79 62.34 24.41 17.00
N GLU A 80 61.55 23.47 17.53
CA GLU A 80 60.67 22.58 16.73
C GLU A 80 59.83 23.32 15.67
N ASN A 81 59.32 24.51 16.02
CA ASN A 81 58.46 25.31 15.15
C ASN A 81 59.20 26.15 14.10
N PHE A 82 60.52 26.34 14.22
CA PHE A 82 61.28 27.18 13.29
C PHE A 82 61.42 26.53 11.90
N SER A 83 61.49 25.20 11.85
CA SER A 83 61.73 24.41 10.62
C SER A 83 60.69 24.70 9.53
N SER A 84 59.44 24.91 9.94
CA SER A 84 58.28 25.17 9.08
C SER A 84 58.12 26.64 8.65
N LYS A 85 58.89 27.58 9.23
CA LYS A 85 58.66 29.03 9.07
C LYS A 85 59.85 29.81 8.53
N THR A 86 61.08 29.38 8.81
CA THR A 86 62.29 30.11 8.41
C THR A 86 63.47 29.18 8.17
N ARG A 87 64.39 29.61 7.29
CA ARG A 87 65.71 28.98 7.10
C ARG A 87 66.86 29.75 7.74
N ILE A 88 66.66 31.06 7.93
CA ILE A 88 67.67 31.97 8.47
C ILE A 88 67.28 32.29 9.91
N ILE A 89 68.17 32.00 10.85
CA ILE A 89 67.91 32.20 12.29
C ILE A 89 68.97 33.12 12.86
N VAL A 90 68.55 34.24 13.44
CA VAL A 90 69.43 35.17 14.14
C VAL A 90 69.42 34.80 15.62
N ALA A 91 70.59 34.43 16.15
CA ALA A 91 70.76 34.01 17.53
C ALA A 91 71.49 35.10 18.35
N LEU A 92 70.84 35.59 19.40
CA LEU A 92 71.34 36.58 20.35
C LEU A 92 71.46 35.93 21.74
N LEU A 93 72.53 35.15 21.96
CA LEU A 93 72.69 34.31 23.15
C LEU A 93 73.86 34.72 24.06
N GLY A 94 74.49 35.87 23.83
CA GLY A 94 75.62 36.32 24.65
C GLY A 94 76.85 36.70 23.83
N ASN A 95 77.97 36.86 24.52
CA ASN A 95 79.24 37.33 23.95
C ASN A 95 80.29 36.23 23.78
N ASN A 96 80.08 35.04 24.36
CA ASN A 96 80.98 33.91 24.20
C ASN A 96 80.40 32.93 23.18
N LEU A 97 81.24 32.38 22.30
CA LEU A 97 80.83 31.29 21.41
C LEU A 97 80.41 30.03 22.19
N ALA A 98 80.89 29.85 23.41
CA ALA A 98 80.47 28.75 24.29
C ALA A 98 78.97 28.77 24.57
N ASP A 99 78.36 29.96 24.67
CA ASP A 99 76.93 30.12 24.96
C ASP A 99 76.05 29.63 23.79
N TYR A 100 76.62 29.53 22.59
CA TYR A 100 75.94 29.05 21.38
C TYR A 100 76.06 27.53 21.18
N THR A 101 76.85 26.83 22.00
CA THR A 101 77.08 25.38 21.84
C THR A 101 75.80 24.57 22.01
N ASP A 102 75.07 24.81 23.10
CA ASP A 102 73.82 24.10 23.43
C ASP A 102 72.73 24.36 22.37
N TYR A 103 72.67 25.59 21.84
CA TYR A 103 71.77 25.96 20.74
C TYR A 103 72.08 25.18 19.45
N LEU A 104 73.36 25.13 19.05
CA LEU A 104 73.74 24.42 17.83
C LEU A 104 73.63 22.89 17.97
N GLN A 105 73.86 22.35 19.17
CA GLN A 105 73.59 20.94 19.48
C GLN A 105 72.09 20.61 19.32
N ALA A 106 71.21 21.48 19.83
CA ALA A 106 69.77 21.31 19.70
C ALA A 106 69.33 21.37 18.22
N MET A 107 69.85 22.31 17.43
CA MET A 107 69.62 22.35 15.99
C MET A 107 70.04 21.04 15.29
N ASN A 108 71.22 20.52 15.60
CA ASN A 108 71.68 19.25 15.02
C ASN A 108 70.79 18.06 15.43
N SER A 109 70.33 18.03 16.68
CA SER A 109 69.44 16.97 17.18
C SER A 109 68.06 16.97 16.50
N LEU A 110 67.55 18.15 16.12
CA LEU A 110 66.29 18.32 15.40
C LEU A 110 66.45 18.12 13.87
N GLY A 111 67.67 17.83 13.39
CA GLY A 111 67.95 17.55 11.98
C GLY A 111 68.10 18.80 11.12
N TYR A 112 68.37 19.97 11.69
CA TYR A 112 68.71 21.18 10.92
C TYR A 112 70.09 21.01 10.30
N LYS A 113 70.14 20.82 8.98
CA LYS A 113 71.41 20.72 8.26
C LYS A 113 71.94 22.10 7.87
N THR A 114 73.27 22.24 7.90
CA THR A 114 73.98 23.50 7.63
C THR A 114 73.92 23.96 6.16
N ASP A 115 73.48 23.09 5.24
CA ASP A 115 73.24 23.39 3.82
C ASP A 115 71.82 23.94 3.56
N GLU A 116 70.87 23.65 4.45
CA GLU A 116 69.47 24.08 4.33
C GLU A 116 69.12 25.24 5.28
N TYR A 117 69.82 25.35 6.41
CA TYR A 117 69.62 26.34 7.46
C TYR A 117 70.91 27.07 7.80
N CYS A 118 70.82 28.37 8.08
CA CYS A 118 71.96 29.19 8.46
C CYS A 118 71.65 29.99 9.73
N SER A 119 72.50 29.86 10.75
CA SER A 119 72.45 30.70 11.93
C SER A 119 73.41 31.88 11.82
N ILE A 120 72.92 33.07 12.17
CA ILE A 120 73.72 34.27 12.37
C ILE A 120 73.97 34.43 13.87
N LEU A 121 75.21 34.20 14.29
CA LEU A 121 75.67 34.33 15.67
C LEU A 121 76.22 35.74 15.89
N ILE A 122 75.78 36.44 16.93
CA ILE A 122 76.13 37.85 17.15
C ILE A 122 76.99 37.99 18.41
N LEU A 123 78.21 38.48 18.24
CA LEU A 123 79.17 38.70 19.33
C LEU A 123 79.42 40.20 19.51
N SER A 124 79.28 40.71 20.73
CA SER A 124 79.47 42.14 21.01
C SER A 124 80.87 42.51 21.51
N GLN A 125 81.82 41.56 21.55
CA GLN A 125 83.18 41.78 22.05
C GLN A 125 84.24 41.78 20.94
N TYR A 126 85.16 42.73 21.04
CA TYR A 126 86.25 42.98 20.11
C TYR A 126 87.54 42.31 20.59
N ASN A 127 87.88 41.13 20.04
CA ASN A 127 89.27 40.67 19.84
C ASN A 127 89.25 39.27 19.19
N TYR A 128 89.60 39.18 17.90
CA TYR A 128 89.71 37.91 17.16
C TYR A 128 90.58 36.85 17.87
N ASN A 129 91.61 37.29 18.60
CA ASN A 129 92.56 36.41 19.26
C ASN A 129 92.09 35.95 20.65
N ASN A 130 91.10 36.61 21.26
CA ASN A 130 90.59 36.28 22.60
C ASN A 130 89.16 35.70 22.59
N VAL A 131 88.54 35.51 21.42
CA VAL A 131 87.29 34.75 21.36
C VAL A 131 87.60 33.32 21.78
N SER A 132 87.15 32.93 22.97
CA SER A 132 87.31 31.55 23.45
C SER A 132 86.48 30.62 22.57
N LEU A 133 87.14 29.95 21.64
CA LEU A 133 86.52 28.93 20.82
C LEU A 133 86.05 27.79 21.74
N PRO A 134 84.82 27.31 21.64
CA PRO A 134 84.26 26.34 22.59
C PRO A 134 85.09 25.06 22.74
N TRP A 135 85.81 24.69 21.69
CA TRP A 135 86.61 23.48 21.59
C TRP A 135 88.09 23.65 22.00
N THR A 136 88.54 24.84 22.39
CA THR A 136 89.96 25.08 22.74
C THR A 136 90.37 24.57 24.13
N ASN A 137 89.41 24.33 25.03
CA ASN A 137 89.67 23.91 26.42
C ASN A 137 89.39 22.42 26.69
N GLN A 138 89.06 21.61 25.68
CA GLN A 138 88.72 20.19 25.84
C GLN A 138 89.68 19.31 25.03
N GLU A 139 90.60 18.61 25.70
CA GLU A 139 91.44 17.59 25.07
C GLU A 139 90.62 16.30 24.85
N GLY A 140 90.23 15.97 23.60
CA GLY A 140 89.58 14.68 23.28
C GLY A 140 88.74 14.62 21.98
N GLU A 141 88.22 13.42 21.65
CA GLU A 141 87.40 13.11 20.44
C GLU A 141 86.23 14.09 20.19
N ASN A 142 85.66 14.67 21.27
CA ASN A 142 84.56 15.63 21.23
C ASN A 142 84.91 16.95 20.52
N GLN A 143 86.19 17.34 20.43
CA GLN A 143 86.59 18.56 19.71
C GLN A 143 86.20 18.49 18.22
N SER A 144 86.32 17.32 17.60
CA SER A 144 85.99 17.14 16.18
C SER A 144 84.49 17.21 15.88
N GLU A 145 83.64 16.85 16.84
CA GLU A 145 82.19 16.93 16.72
C GLU A 145 81.70 18.36 16.99
N LEU A 146 82.24 19.03 18.01
CA LEU A 146 81.88 20.41 18.32
C LEU A 146 82.23 21.37 17.18
N VAL A 147 83.41 21.23 16.57
CA VAL A 147 83.82 22.07 15.43
C VAL A 147 82.87 21.90 14.23
N LYS A 148 82.32 20.70 14.00
CA LYS A 148 81.37 20.44 12.92
C LYS A 148 80.04 21.17 13.13
N LEU A 149 79.58 21.35 14.37
CA LEU A 149 78.34 22.06 14.67
C LEU A 149 78.39 23.54 14.26
N PHE A 150 79.57 24.17 14.38
CA PHE A 150 79.76 25.57 14.02
C PHE A 150 80.05 25.78 12.53
N HIS A 151 80.39 24.71 11.79
CA HIS A 151 80.71 24.80 10.37
C HIS A 151 79.56 25.42 9.56
N GLY A 152 79.87 26.43 8.73
CA GLY A 152 78.89 27.05 7.83
C GLY A 152 78.01 28.13 8.46
N ASN A 153 78.07 28.35 9.78
CA ASN A 153 77.34 29.42 10.45
C ASN A 153 78.06 30.76 10.31
N VAL A 154 77.26 31.82 10.15
CA VAL A 154 77.74 33.19 10.00
C VAL A 154 77.93 33.81 11.38
N VAL A 155 79.09 34.41 11.61
CA VAL A 155 79.42 35.12 12.83
C VAL A 155 79.55 36.60 12.51
N LEU A 156 78.70 37.41 13.13
CA LEU A 156 78.74 38.86 13.08
C LEU A 156 79.34 39.36 14.38
N TYR A 157 80.40 40.15 14.28
CA TYR A 157 80.99 40.82 15.43
C TYR A 157 81.25 42.29 15.14
N ASN A 158 81.04 43.12 16.15
CA ASN A 158 81.24 44.56 16.04
C ASN A 158 82.72 44.91 16.23
N ASN A 159 83.31 45.49 15.19
CA ASN A 159 84.64 46.07 15.18
C ASN A 159 84.59 47.52 15.67
N TYR A 160 84.91 47.74 16.93
CA TYR A 160 84.99 49.09 17.47
C TYR A 160 86.21 49.87 16.95
N TYR A 161 87.30 49.16 16.62
CA TYR A 161 88.55 49.69 16.09
C TYR A 161 89.02 48.79 14.93
N ALA A 162 89.14 49.31 13.71
CA ALA A 162 89.52 48.50 12.54
C ALA A 162 90.96 47.97 12.68
N ARG A 163 91.16 46.64 12.59
CA ARG A 163 92.50 46.02 12.65
C ARG A 163 93.33 46.26 11.38
N ASP A 164 92.69 46.55 10.25
CA ASP A 164 93.35 46.67 8.94
C ASP A 164 94.20 47.96 8.78
N SER A 165 94.40 48.74 9.85
CA SER A 165 95.41 49.81 9.90
C SER A 165 96.27 49.68 11.15
N ASP A 166 97.32 48.86 11.08
CA ASP A 166 98.25 48.59 12.20
C ASP A 166 98.66 49.88 12.94
N LYS A 167 98.87 50.99 12.20
CA LYS A 167 99.27 52.29 12.75
C LYS A 167 98.27 52.98 13.70
N GLN A 168 97.00 52.60 13.70
CA GLN A 168 95.96 53.28 14.50
C GLN A 168 95.66 52.54 15.81
N VAL A 169 95.64 51.21 15.78
CA VAL A 169 95.52 50.37 16.99
C VAL A 169 96.77 50.48 17.85
N ASP A 170 97.94 50.64 17.24
CA ASP A 170 99.21 50.85 17.94
C ASP A 170 99.17 52.09 18.83
N LYS A 171 98.56 53.20 18.39
CA LYS A 171 98.45 54.44 19.20
C LYS A 171 97.55 54.29 20.41
N LEU A 172 96.43 53.59 20.27
CA LEU A 172 95.55 53.31 21.39
C LEU A 172 96.24 52.37 22.38
N THR A 173 96.91 51.33 21.88
CA THR A 173 97.65 50.38 22.70
C THR A 173 98.82 51.05 23.42
N GLU A 174 99.56 51.93 22.74
CA GLU A 174 100.62 52.76 23.31
C GLU A 174 100.06 53.66 24.42
N PHE A 175 98.97 54.40 24.17
CA PHE A 175 98.30 55.23 25.19
C PHE A 175 97.87 54.42 26.42
N LEU A 176 97.22 53.28 26.22
CA LEU A 176 96.79 52.42 27.33
C LEU A 176 97.97 51.83 28.10
N THR A 177 99.08 51.53 27.41
CA THR A 177 100.31 51.03 28.03
C THR A 177 101.05 52.11 28.82
N ASP A 178 101.16 53.33 28.27
CA ASP A 178 101.79 54.49 28.92
C ASP A 178 101.04 54.89 30.20
N GLU A 179 99.71 54.78 30.20
CA GLU A 179 98.87 55.07 31.37
C GLU A 179 98.70 53.85 32.30
N GLY A 180 99.31 52.70 31.98
CA GLY A 180 99.29 51.49 32.82
C GLY A 180 97.91 50.81 32.93
N LEU A 181 97.02 51.03 31.97
CA LEU A 181 95.65 50.52 31.98
C LEU A 181 95.53 49.16 31.27
N PRO A 182 94.78 48.19 31.83
CA PRO A 182 94.56 46.90 31.19
C PRO A 182 93.66 47.02 29.97
N TYR A 183 93.85 46.19 28.94
CA TYR A 183 92.96 46.15 27.78
C TYR A 183 91.67 45.37 28.11
N ASP A 184 90.80 45.96 28.93
CA ASP A 184 89.53 45.37 29.37
C ASP A 184 88.31 46.25 29.04
N LEU A 185 87.11 45.70 29.27
CA LEU A 185 85.84 46.34 28.93
C LEU A 185 85.66 47.69 29.66
N ASN A 186 86.11 47.80 30.90
CA ASN A 186 86.02 49.03 31.67
C ASN A 186 86.93 50.12 31.09
N THR A 187 88.14 49.73 30.67
CA THR A 187 89.12 50.61 30.04
C THR A 187 88.58 51.16 28.72
N MET A 188 87.92 50.32 27.92
CA MET A 188 87.24 50.76 26.69
C MET A 188 86.17 51.82 26.95
N VAL A 189 85.38 51.68 28.01
CA VAL A 189 84.38 52.68 28.41
C VAL A 189 85.03 54.02 28.75
N TYR A 190 86.17 54.02 29.45
CA TYR A 190 86.93 55.25 29.72
C TYR A 190 87.50 55.88 28.46
N THR A 191 88.01 55.08 27.51
CA THR A 191 88.47 55.57 26.21
C THR A 191 87.35 56.25 25.43
N HIS A 192 86.14 55.70 25.48
CA HIS A 192 84.96 56.29 24.84
C HIS A 192 84.50 57.58 25.51
N LEU A 193 84.60 57.67 26.85
CA LEU A 193 84.33 58.92 27.55
C LEU A 193 85.33 60.00 27.13
N TYR A 194 86.61 59.65 26.99
CA TYR A 194 87.65 60.54 26.51
C TYR A 194 87.38 61.02 25.07
N GLU A 195 87.05 60.12 24.14
CA GLU A 195 86.65 60.49 22.78
C GLU A 195 85.38 61.36 22.75
N SER A 196 84.42 61.10 23.64
CA SER A 196 83.20 61.92 23.74
C SER A 196 83.52 63.35 24.20
N MET A 197 84.45 63.50 25.16
CA MET A 197 84.95 64.82 25.57
C MET A 197 85.78 65.48 24.47
N TRP A 198 86.58 64.72 23.73
CA TRP A 198 87.32 65.20 22.58
C TRP A 198 86.38 65.75 21.51
N MET A 199 85.34 65.01 21.15
CA MET A 199 84.30 65.45 20.22
C MET A 199 83.56 66.68 20.72
N TYR A 200 83.21 66.74 22.02
CA TYR A 200 82.58 67.92 22.59
C TYR A 200 83.47 69.17 22.46
N ASN A 201 84.77 69.02 22.69
CA ASN A 201 85.71 70.12 22.56
C ASN A 201 85.93 70.52 21.09
N ALA A 202 86.08 69.55 20.18
CA ALA A 202 86.16 69.78 18.74
C ALA A 202 84.91 70.50 18.23
N TYR A 203 83.73 70.08 18.70
CA TYR A 203 82.46 70.72 18.42
C TYR A 203 82.40 72.16 18.94
N LYS A 204 82.85 72.40 20.18
CA LYS A 204 82.89 73.74 20.77
C LYS A 204 83.80 74.68 19.98
N ILE A 205 84.95 74.18 19.48
CA ILE A 205 85.85 74.94 18.61
C ILE A 205 85.15 75.26 17.29
N TYR A 206 84.54 74.26 16.63
CA TYR A 206 83.81 74.47 15.38
C TYR A 206 82.64 75.46 15.50
N ALA A 207 81.89 75.39 16.61
CA ALA A 207 80.79 76.29 16.92
C ALA A 207 81.28 77.73 17.24
N PHE A 208 82.48 77.88 17.78
CA PHE A 208 83.11 79.19 17.99
C PHE A 208 83.50 79.84 16.66
N ASP A 209 83.98 79.03 15.70
CA ASP A 209 84.50 79.54 14.43
C ASP A 209 83.41 79.92 13.40
N ASN A 210 82.19 79.34 13.46
CA ASN A 210 81.20 79.46 12.38
C ASN A 210 79.85 80.12 12.75
N GLU A 211 79.64 80.59 13.98
CA GLU A 211 78.43 81.30 14.52
C GLU A 211 77.05 80.66 14.28
N ASP A 212 76.91 79.58 13.50
CA ASP A 212 75.65 78.94 13.11
C ASP A 212 75.55 77.51 13.67
N LEU A 213 74.60 77.30 14.59
CA LEU A 213 74.48 76.12 15.45
C LEU A 213 73.43 75.10 14.96
N SER A 214 73.15 75.04 13.66
CA SER A 214 72.15 74.10 13.13
C SER A 214 72.61 72.63 13.24
N ILE A 215 71.72 71.74 13.67
CA ILE A 215 71.98 70.30 13.92
C ILE A 215 72.53 69.59 12.67
N ALA A 216 72.18 70.05 11.46
CA ALA A 216 72.61 69.45 10.20
C ALA A 216 74.04 69.82 9.78
N ASN A 217 74.55 71.01 10.13
CA ASN A 217 75.96 71.38 9.88
C ASN A 217 76.89 70.79 10.95
N LEU A 218 76.34 70.60 12.15
CA LEU A 218 76.90 69.92 13.30
C LEU A 218 77.33 68.47 13.00
N THR A 219 76.45 67.68 12.39
CA THR A 219 76.74 66.28 12.02
C THR A 219 77.83 66.21 10.94
N LYS A 220 77.76 67.10 9.95
CA LYS A 220 78.72 67.14 8.83
C LYS A 220 80.15 67.52 9.26
N ALA A 221 80.31 68.34 10.30
CA ALA A 221 81.61 68.69 10.87
C ALA A 221 82.22 67.54 11.69
N VAL A 222 81.40 66.72 12.33
CA VAL A 222 81.85 65.58 13.14
C VAL A 222 82.31 64.41 12.26
N ASP A 223 81.66 64.18 11.12
CA ASP A 223 82.04 63.12 10.17
C ASP A 223 83.49 63.25 9.66
N ASP A 224 84.00 64.48 9.55
CA ASP A 224 85.36 64.78 9.06
C ASP A 224 86.40 64.98 10.18
N THR A 225 86.02 64.87 11.47
CA THR A 225 86.95 65.12 12.58
C THR A 225 87.72 63.84 12.96
N PRO A 226 89.06 63.79 12.81
CA PRO A 226 89.85 62.66 13.29
C PRO A 226 89.82 62.62 14.82
N GLY A 227 89.46 61.47 15.37
CA GLY A 227 89.52 61.19 16.80
C GLY A 227 90.95 61.16 17.34
N PRO A 228 91.12 61.22 18.67
CA PRO A 228 92.43 61.32 19.32
C PRO A 228 93.33 60.10 19.04
N PHE A 229 92.74 58.95 18.69
CA PHE A 229 93.44 57.72 18.34
C PHE A 229 93.56 57.50 16.81
N GLY A 230 93.29 58.54 16.01
CA GLY A 230 93.49 58.54 14.55
C GLY A 230 92.35 57.93 13.73
N LEU A 231 91.23 57.56 14.37
CA LEU A 231 90.03 57.05 13.71
C LEU A 231 88.99 58.16 13.54
N TYR A 232 88.31 58.18 12.40
CA TYR A 232 87.13 59.02 12.21
C TYR A 232 85.98 58.48 13.05
N ILE A 233 85.41 59.30 13.92
CA ILE A 233 84.28 58.88 14.76
C ILE A 233 82.99 59.09 13.96
N GLN A 234 82.41 57.99 13.49
CA GLN A 234 81.18 58.02 12.69
C GLN A 234 79.95 58.05 13.58
N LEU A 235 79.07 59.03 13.37
CA LEU A 235 77.80 59.14 14.06
C LEU A 235 76.64 59.01 13.07
N ASN A 236 75.56 58.35 13.49
CA ASN A 236 74.30 58.39 12.75
C ASN A 236 73.56 59.73 13.01
N ASN A 237 72.46 59.96 12.29
CA ASN A 237 71.63 61.16 12.45
C ASN A 237 71.10 61.38 13.88
N ASN A 238 71.04 60.32 14.70
CA ASN A 238 70.65 60.39 16.10
C ASN A 238 71.85 60.63 17.03
N THR A 239 73.00 61.03 16.48
CA THR A 239 74.27 61.24 17.20
C THR A 239 74.79 60.01 17.94
N GLN A 240 74.39 58.81 17.50
CA GLN A 240 74.90 57.55 18.06
C GLN A 240 76.08 57.08 17.23
N ARG A 241 77.12 56.57 17.92
CA ARG A 241 78.29 56.00 17.26
C ARG A 241 77.92 54.75 16.48
N ILE A 242 78.27 54.74 15.20
CA ILE A 242 78.20 53.56 14.34
C ILE A 242 79.54 52.83 14.49
N ALA A 243 79.50 51.53 14.73
CA ALA A 243 80.71 50.73 14.71
C ALA A 243 80.77 49.88 13.46
N GLU A 244 81.97 49.82 12.89
CA GLU A 244 82.32 48.83 11.89
C GLU A 244 81.99 47.43 12.41
N PHE A 245 81.63 46.52 11.51
CA PHE A 245 81.38 45.13 11.87
C PHE A 245 82.01 44.21 10.86
N SER A 246 82.52 43.07 11.30
CA SER A 246 83.02 42.06 10.40
C SER A 246 82.12 40.84 10.43
N VAL A 247 82.00 40.25 9.25
CA VAL A 247 81.23 39.05 9.02
C VAL A 247 82.21 37.97 8.64
N ALA A 248 82.25 36.93 9.45
CA ALA A 248 83.05 35.75 9.21
C ALA A 248 82.16 34.52 9.14
N ILE A 249 82.65 33.47 8.50
CA ILE A 249 82.08 32.13 8.59
C ILE A 249 83.06 31.22 9.31
N ILE A 250 82.54 30.34 10.14
CA ILE A 250 83.37 29.28 10.74
C ILE A 250 83.50 28.16 9.72
N ASN A 251 84.73 27.89 9.28
CA ASN A 251 85.05 26.82 8.35
C ASN A 251 85.96 25.79 9.02
N ALA A 252 85.35 24.69 9.46
CA ALA A 252 86.03 23.52 10.02
C ALA A 252 87.14 22.90 9.15
N SER A 253 87.16 23.17 7.83
CA SER A 253 88.15 22.62 6.91
C SER A 253 89.48 23.42 6.90
N LEU A 254 89.54 24.57 7.58
CA LEU A 254 90.75 25.39 7.71
C LEU A 254 91.58 24.96 8.95
N PRO A 255 92.90 25.23 8.96
CA PRO A 255 93.76 24.95 10.12
C PRO A 255 93.31 25.73 11.37
N GLU A 256 93.62 25.23 12.58
CA GLU A 256 93.10 25.76 13.87
C GLU A 256 93.22 27.28 14.06
N VAL A 257 94.23 27.91 13.48
CA VAL A 257 94.50 29.35 13.64
C VAL A 257 93.60 30.23 12.73
N GLN A 258 92.93 29.64 11.74
CA GLN A 258 92.18 30.34 10.68
C GLN A 258 90.73 29.88 10.56
N TYR A 259 90.13 29.31 11.60
CA TYR A 259 88.74 28.83 11.57
C TYR A 259 87.74 29.85 11.03
N PHE A 260 88.00 31.15 11.19
CA PHE A 260 87.18 32.21 10.62
C PHE A 260 87.68 32.62 9.24
N LYS A 261 86.78 32.56 8.25
CA LYS A 261 87.00 33.15 6.93
C LYS A 261 86.16 34.42 6.80
N LYS A 262 86.80 35.57 6.52
CA LYS A 262 86.12 36.85 6.25
C LYS A 262 85.25 36.72 4.99
N LEU A 263 83.99 37.13 5.06
CA LEU A 263 83.03 36.97 3.95
C LEU A 263 82.95 38.17 3.00
N GLY A 264 83.35 39.36 3.45
CA GLY A 264 83.22 40.57 2.64
C GLY A 264 83.88 41.76 3.29
N ASN A 265 83.75 42.91 2.64
CA ASN A 265 84.32 44.17 3.10
C ASN A 265 83.22 45.14 3.48
N LEU A 266 83.53 45.98 4.47
CA LEU A 266 82.69 47.11 4.83
C LEU A 266 82.96 48.25 3.86
N ASN A 267 81.89 48.79 3.27
CA ASN A 267 81.96 49.98 2.46
C ASN A 267 81.10 51.09 3.06
N LEU A 268 81.66 52.29 3.07
CA LEU A 268 80.95 53.52 3.40
C LEU A 268 80.10 53.93 2.21
N SER A 269 78.78 53.81 2.36
CA SER A 269 77.86 54.39 1.39
C SER A 269 77.60 55.86 1.76
N PRO A 270 77.74 56.81 0.81
CA PRO A 270 77.53 58.22 1.10
C PRO A 270 76.08 58.61 1.37
N THR A 271 75.10 57.73 1.07
CA THR A 271 73.67 58.04 1.27
C THR A 271 72.87 56.79 1.61
N CYS A 272 72.38 56.72 2.86
CA CYS A 272 71.20 55.92 3.21
C CYS A 272 69.89 56.62 2.77
N LYS A 273 68.74 55.91 2.78
CA LYS A 273 67.41 56.50 2.47
C LYS A 273 67.09 57.76 3.28
N ASP A 274 67.70 57.90 4.46
CA ASP A 274 67.51 59.02 5.39
C ASP A 274 68.58 60.12 5.25
N GLY A 275 69.44 60.05 4.22
CA GLY A 275 70.48 61.05 3.93
C GLY A 275 71.71 61.02 4.83
N SER A 276 71.83 60.06 5.75
CA SER A 276 73.00 59.87 6.62
C SER A 276 74.07 58.97 5.96
N PRO A 277 75.36 59.13 6.33
CA PRO A 277 76.36 58.09 6.06
C PRO A 277 75.98 56.82 6.81
N CYS A 278 76.07 55.68 6.14
CA CYS A 278 75.78 54.38 6.75
C CYS A 278 76.75 53.31 6.25
N LEU A 279 77.14 52.43 7.17
CA LEU A 279 78.00 51.29 6.86
C LEU A 279 77.19 50.24 6.12
N THR A 280 77.67 49.85 4.94
CA THR A 280 77.07 48.78 4.15
C THR A 280 78.05 47.63 4.05
N PHE A 281 77.57 46.41 4.30
CA PHE A 281 78.36 45.22 4.08
C PHE A 281 78.26 44.81 2.61
N GLN A 282 79.39 44.70 1.94
CA GLN A 282 79.46 44.13 0.60
C GLN A 282 80.04 42.73 0.66
N LEU A 283 79.19 41.77 0.30
CA LEU A 283 79.57 40.37 0.20
C LEU A 283 80.52 40.14 -0.98
N ASP A 284 81.65 39.50 -0.71
CA ASP A 284 82.47 38.92 -1.77
C ASP A 284 81.87 37.57 -2.21
N LYS A 285 81.06 37.61 -3.28
CA LYS A 285 80.35 36.44 -3.82
C LYS A 285 81.28 35.30 -4.25
N SER A 286 82.56 35.55 -4.49
CA SER A 286 83.54 34.51 -4.79
C SER A 286 83.90 33.67 -3.55
N SER A 287 83.73 34.25 -2.36
CA SER A 287 84.17 33.67 -1.10
C SER A 287 83.09 32.85 -0.39
N TYR A 288 81.81 33.15 -0.61
CA TYR A 288 80.66 32.44 -0.03
C TYR A 288 79.38 32.69 -0.85
N GLN A 289 78.62 31.62 -1.08
CA GLN A 289 77.30 31.69 -1.71
C GLN A 289 76.23 31.54 -0.62
N PRO A 290 75.38 32.55 -0.40
CA PRO A 290 74.32 32.49 0.61
C PRO A 290 73.27 31.45 0.25
N ILE A 291 72.72 30.76 1.26
CA ILE A 291 71.58 29.87 1.06
C ILE A 291 70.32 30.66 0.65
N GLU A 292 69.41 30.02 -0.08
CA GLU A 292 68.14 30.65 -0.42
C GLU A 292 67.21 30.74 0.80
N GLN A 293 66.67 31.93 1.07
CA GLN A 293 65.79 32.21 2.22
C GLN A 293 64.50 31.37 2.26
N MET A 294 64.11 30.74 1.13
CA MET A 294 62.93 29.91 1.01
C MET A 294 63.27 28.59 0.28
N PRO A 295 62.68 27.45 0.66
CA PRO A 295 62.81 26.22 -0.12
C PRO A 295 62.29 26.37 -1.54
N VAL A 296 62.91 25.67 -2.50
CA VAL A 296 62.48 25.63 -3.91
C VAL A 296 61.00 25.25 -4.07
N CYS A 297 60.46 24.46 -3.14
CA CYS A 297 59.06 24.03 -3.09
C CYS A 297 58.14 24.88 -2.20
N GLY A 298 58.65 25.90 -1.52
CA GLY A 298 57.98 26.57 -0.40
C GLY A 298 57.89 25.70 0.87
N PHE A 299 57.70 26.34 2.03
CA PHE A 299 57.67 25.65 3.33
C PHE A 299 56.56 24.58 3.47
N HIS A 300 55.47 24.73 2.71
CA HIS A 300 54.34 23.81 2.69
C HIS A 300 54.11 23.13 1.31
N GLY A 301 55.09 23.19 0.39
CA GLY A 301 54.97 22.58 -0.94
C GLY A 301 54.17 23.41 -1.96
N GLU A 302 53.84 24.66 -1.63
CA GLU A 302 52.95 25.55 -2.41
C GLU A 302 53.50 25.94 -3.80
N HIS A 303 54.81 25.89 -4.00
CA HIS A 303 55.46 26.30 -5.25
C HIS A 303 55.98 25.13 -6.09
N CYS A 304 55.72 23.89 -5.67
CA CYS A 304 56.01 22.73 -6.50
C CYS A 304 54.98 22.58 -7.63
N ASP A 305 55.47 22.49 -8.86
CA ASP A 305 54.66 22.41 -10.06
C ASP A 305 53.91 21.06 -10.16
N GLN A 306 52.61 21.08 -9.86
CA GLN A 306 51.69 19.92 -9.98
C GLN A 306 51.07 19.80 -11.39
N MET A 307 51.50 20.58 -12.38
CA MET A 307 50.90 20.61 -13.72
C MET A 307 50.87 19.23 -14.40
N THR A 308 51.87 18.37 -14.18
CA THR A 308 51.91 17.01 -14.78
C THR A 308 50.90 16.05 -14.12
N THR A 309 50.75 16.11 -12.80
CA THR A 309 49.74 15.34 -12.07
C THR A 309 48.32 15.82 -12.36
N VAL A 310 48.10 17.13 -12.47
CA VAL A 310 46.79 17.70 -12.85
C VAL A 310 46.44 17.34 -14.28
N MET A 311 47.39 17.33 -15.22
CA MET A 311 47.14 16.89 -16.60
C MET A 311 46.82 15.39 -16.68
N ILE A 312 47.50 14.53 -15.91
CA ILE A 312 47.19 13.08 -15.87
C ILE A 312 45.83 12.83 -15.23
N ILE A 313 45.49 13.53 -14.15
CA ILE A 313 44.17 13.43 -13.50
C ILE A 313 43.09 14.02 -14.41
N ALA A 314 43.34 15.13 -15.09
CA ALA A 314 42.40 15.72 -16.05
C ALA A 314 42.16 14.80 -17.25
N ILE A 315 43.20 14.12 -17.76
CA ILE A 315 43.05 13.11 -18.81
C ILE A 315 42.31 11.88 -18.29
N LEU A 316 42.60 11.39 -17.08
CA LEU A 316 41.88 10.26 -16.47
C LEU A 316 40.43 10.61 -16.17
N VAL A 317 40.13 11.82 -15.70
CA VAL A 317 38.78 12.33 -15.46
C VAL A 317 38.05 12.57 -16.78
N ALA A 318 38.72 13.07 -17.81
CA ALA A 318 38.15 13.22 -19.15
C ALA A 318 37.86 11.85 -19.78
N VAL A 319 38.77 10.87 -19.65
CA VAL A 319 38.55 9.49 -20.10
C VAL A 319 37.44 8.82 -19.29
N ALA A 320 37.38 9.05 -17.97
CA ALA A 320 36.30 8.54 -17.13
C ALA A 320 34.95 9.21 -17.44
N LEU A 321 34.91 10.49 -17.75
CA LEU A 321 33.71 11.21 -18.19
C LEU A 321 33.29 10.80 -19.61
N VAL A 322 34.24 10.57 -20.52
CA VAL A 322 33.97 10.01 -21.86
C VAL A 322 33.49 8.57 -21.73
N ALA A 323 34.07 7.76 -20.84
CA ALA A 323 33.62 6.40 -20.58
C ALA A 323 32.28 6.36 -19.84
N ALA A 324 32.01 7.30 -18.94
CA ALA A 324 30.73 7.43 -18.23
C ALA A 324 29.65 7.99 -19.15
N THR A 325 29.97 8.90 -20.08
CA THR A 325 29.05 9.37 -21.11
C THR A 325 28.85 8.33 -22.19
N LEU A 326 29.88 7.58 -22.62
CA LEU A 326 29.72 6.39 -23.46
C LEU A 326 28.94 5.30 -22.75
N PHE A 327 29.13 5.08 -21.45
CA PHE A 327 28.37 4.13 -20.66
C PHE A 327 26.94 4.62 -20.48
N TYR A 328 26.71 5.90 -20.23
CA TYR A 328 25.38 6.50 -20.15
C TYR A 328 24.69 6.52 -21.50
N VAL A 329 25.40 6.79 -22.59
CA VAL A 329 24.88 6.73 -23.97
C VAL A 329 24.66 5.29 -24.38
N CYS A 330 25.55 4.33 -24.08
CA CYS A 330 25.33 2.90 -24.31
C CYS A 330 24.21 2.36 -23.43
N ARG A 331 24.06 2.84 -22.19
CA ARG A 331 22.96 2.48 -21.29
C ARG A 331 21.67 3.15 -21.71
N LYS A 332 21.71 4.38 -22.23
CA LYS A 332 20.57 5.09 -22.82
C LYS A 332 20.22 4.52 -24.19
N MET A 333 21.16 3.99 -24.95
CA MET A 333 20.95 3.26 -26.20
C MET A 333 20.39 1.86 -25.91
N ARG A 334 20.92 1.13 -24.92
CA ARG A 334 20.32 -0.13 -24.42
C ARG A 334 18.93 0.10 -23.81
N SER A 335 18.76 1.15 -23.02
CA SER A 335 17.47 1.57 -22.47
C SER A 335 16.56 2.14 -23.56
N ALA A 336 17.10 2.69 -24.64
CA ALA A 336 16.35 3.09 -25.82
C ALA A 336 16.00 1.87 -26.68
N GLU A 337 16.77 0.78 -26.67
CA GLU A 337 16.39 -0.49 -27.31
C GLU A 337 15.27 -1.19 -26.53
N THR A 338 15.28 -1.14 -25.19
CA THR A 338 14.17 -1.64 -24.36
C THR A 338 12.96 -0.70 -24.34
N ALA A 339 13.17 0.63 -24.41
CA ALA A 339 12.09 1.60 -24.63
C ALA A 339 11.59 1.63 -26.08
N ALA A 340 12.40 1.15 -27.04
CA ALA A 340 12.02 1.01 -28.44
C ALA A 340 11.12 -0.19 -28.67
N MET A 341 11.06 -1.18 -27.78
CA MET A 341 10.14 -2.31 -27.90
C MET A 341 9.23 -2.36 -26.66
N PRO A 342 8.27 -1.42 -26.51
CA PRO A 342 7.41 -1.38 -25.34
C PRO A 342 6.59 -2.67 -25.19
N TRP A 343 6.29 -3.37 -26.28
CA TRP A 343 5.59 -4.65 -26.31
C TRP A 343 6.49 -5.86 -25.98
N ALA A 344 7.81 -5.70 -25.79
CA ALA A 344 8.67 -6.81 -25.41
C ALA A 344 8.65 -7.02 -23.89
N ILE A 345 8.27 -8.23 -23.45
CA ILE A 345 8.16 -8.63 -22.05
C ILE A 345 9.28 -9.62 -21.75
N ALA A 346 10.01 -9.38 -20.65
CA ALA A 346 11.02 -10.32 -20.17
C ALA A 346 10.33 -11.55 -19.56
N TYR A 347 10.82 -12.75 -19.89
CA TYR A 347 10.26 -14.02 -19.42
C TYR A 347 10.19 -14.08 -17.89
N ASP A 348 11.20 -13.55 -17.21
CA ASP A 348 11.33 -13.50 -15.75
C ASP A 348 10.14 -12.80 -15.05
N LYS A 349 9.39 -11.97 -15.77
CA LYS A 349 8.20 -11.28 -15.25
C LYS A 349 6.92 -12.11 -15.29
N ILE A 350 6.91 -13.18 -16.09
CA ILE A 350 5.73 -14.02 -16.29
C ILE A 350 5.81 -15.18 -15.31
N LYS A 351 4.74 -15.38 -14.54
CA LYS A 351 4.61 -16.54 -13.65
C LYS A 351 3.43 -17.38 -14.12
N PHE A 352 3.72 -18.53 -14.72
CA PHE A 352 2.69 -19.48 -15.14
C PHE A 352 1.94 -20.06 -13.94
N ILE A 353 0.62 -20.15 -14.06
CA ILE A 353 -0.28 -20.63 -13.01
C ILE A 353 -0.71 -22.04 -13.42
N HIS A 354 -0.19 -23.04 -12.72
CA HIS A 354 -0.70 -24.41 -12.80
C HIS A 354 -1.85 -24.55 -11.80
N LEU A 355 -3.07 -24.67 -12.31
CA LEU A 355 -4.25 -24.93 -11.49
C LEU A 355 -4.27 -26.42 -11.14
N ASP A 356 -3.93 -26.77 -9.89
CA ASP A 356 -4.22 -28.09 -9.35
C ASP A 356 -5.75 -28.26 -9.22
N ASN A 357 -6.28 -29.38 -9.71
CA ASN A 357 -7.70 -29.71 -9.91
C ASN A 357 -8.62 -29.67 -8.66
N SER A 358 -8.23 -29.05 -7.55
CA SER A 358 -8.95 -29.17 -6.26
C SER A 358 -9.29 -27.87 -5.54
N ALA A 359 -8.93 -26.69 -6.05
CA ALA A 359 -9.28 -25.42 -5.39
C ALA A 359 -9.79 -24.37 -6.39
N ILE A 360 -11.11 -24.33 -6.56
CA ILE A 360 -12.01 -23.29 -7.10
C ILE A 360 -13.09 -24.02 -7.90
N GLY A 361 -14.27 -24.15 -7.32
CA GLY A 361 -15.44 -24.69 -8.00
C GLY A 361 -15.80 -23.85 -9.22
N SER A 362 -16.15 -24.53 -10.31
CA SER A 362 -16.83 -24.04 -11.52
C SER A 362 -16.04 -23.36 -12.66
N VAL A 363 -14.71 -23.43 -12.69
CA VAL A 363 -13.95 -23.14 -13.93
C VAL A 363 -13.21 -24.38 -14.39
N LYS A 364 -13.92 -25.31 -15.01
CA LYS A 364 -13.28 -26.26 -15.93
C LYS A 364 -12.80 -25.44 -17.13
N LEU A 365 -11.55 -25.02 -17.11
CA LEU A 365 -10.84 -24.70 -18.33
C LEU A 365 -10.39 -26.07 -18.87
N GLU A 366 -11.23 -26.71 -19.69
CA GLU A 366 -10.74 -27.85 -20.47
C GLU A 366 -9.61 -27.28 -21.34
N SER A 367 -8.39 -27.73 -21.04
CA SER A 367 -7.24 -27.47 -21.88
C SER A 367 -7.61 -27.87 -23.29
N ASP A 368 -7.64 -26.89 -24.21
CA ASP A 368 -7.76 -27.15 -25.65
C ASP A 368 -6.79 -28.29 -25.98
N ASP A 369 -7.26 -29.31 -26.70
CA ASP A 369 -6.56 -30.58 -27.00
C ASP A 369 -5.21 -30.37 -27.73
N SER A 370 -4.87 -29.10 -28.04
CA SER A 370 -3.62 -28.62 -28.61
C SER A 370 -2.57 -28.15 -27.59
N GLY A 371 -2.95 -27.90 -26.32
CA GLY A 371 -2.06 -27.41 -25.27
C GLY A 371 -1.42 -26.05 -25.53
N THR A 372 -1.93 -25.24 -26.47
CA THR A 372 -1.28 -24.02 -26.98
C THR A 372 -1.50 -22.75 -26.14
N ARG A 373 -2.52 -22.73 -25.27
CA ARG A 373 -2.85 -21.60 -24.38
C ARG A 373 -2.56 -21.94 -22.93
N GLU A 374 -1.80 -21.09 -22.25
CA GLU A 374 -1.41 -21.26 -20.86
C GLU A 374 -1.79 -20.02 -20.03
N LEU A 375 -2.23 -20.24 -18.79
CA LEU A 375 -2.58 -19.17 -17.86
C LEU A 375 -1.32 -18.69 -17.13
N ALA A 376 -1.13 -17.38 -17.07
CA ALA A 376 -0.01 -16.79 -16.35
C ALA A 376 -0.41 -15.51 -15.61
N SER A 377 0.47 -15.04 -14.75
CA SER A 377 0.37 -13.72 -14.12
C SER A 377 1.53 -12.83 -14.56
N LEU A 378 1.20 -11.58 -14.88
CA LEU A 378 2.13 -10.52 -15.26
C LEU A 378 1.79 -9.27 -14.45
N ASP A 379 2.70 -8.81 -13.59
CA ASP A 379 2.56 -7.60 -12.78
C ASP A 379 1.16 -7.47 -12.11
N GLN A 380 0.69 -8.57 -11.48
CA GLN A 380 -0.62 -8.74 -10.81
C GLN A 380 -1.85 -8.93 -11.72
N ASN A 381 -1.72 -8.77 -13.04
CA ASN A 381 -2.79 -9.11 -13.98
C ASN A 381 -2.73 -10.59 -14.37
N ILE A 382 -3.90 -11.23 -14.43
CA ILE A 382 -4.03 -12.58 -14.97
C ILE A 382 -4.11 -12.47 -16.50
N VAL A 383 -3.19 -13.15 -17.17
CA VAL A 383 -3.00 -13.10 -18.62
C VAL A 383 -3.07 -14.50 -19.20
N TYR A 384 -3.43 -14.60 -20.47
CA TYR A 384 -3.22 -15.83 -21.23
C TYR A 384 -2.01 -15.66 -22.15
N ALA A 385 -1.23 -16.73 -22.26
CA ALA A 385 -0.04 -16.82 -23.09
C ALA A 385 -0.25 -17.91 -24.15
N GLU A 386 -0.18 -17.53 -25.42
CA GLU A 386 -0.25 -18.47 -26.54
C GLU A 386 1.16 -18.75 -27.08
N LYS A 387 1.53 -20.03 -27.21
CA LYS A 387 2.89 -20.46 -27.50
C LYS A 387 3.14 -20.84 -28.97
N TYR A 388 4.30 -20.44 -29.48
CA TYR A 388 4.83 -20.80 -30.79
C TYR A 388 6.31 -21.21 -30.67
N HIS A 389 6.76 -22.20 -31.44
CA HIS A 389 8.16 -22.59 -31.46
C HIS A 389 8.96 -21.63 -32.33
N LEU A 390 10.07 -21.14 -31.82
CA LEU A 390 10.99 -20.24 -32.50
C LEU A 390 12.12 -21.09 -33.11
N ARG A 391 12.45 -20.87 -34.39
CA ARG A 391 13.56 -21.54 -35.09
C ARG A 391 14.76 -20.61 -35.23
N GLU A 392 14.47 -19.34 -35.48
CA GLU A 392 15.48 -18.29 -35.64
C GLU A 392 15.13 -17.05 -34.82
N ARG A 393 16.12 -16.19 -34.57
CA ARG A 393 15.90 -14.94 -33.84
C ARG A 393 14.98 -13.99 -34.63
N LEU A 394 13.89 -13.57 -34.00
CA LEU A 394 12.98 -12.56 -34.57
C LEU A 394 13.65 -11.19 -34.72
N THR A 395 13.54 -10.64 -35.93
CA THR A 395 13.89 -9.25 -36.27
C THR A 395 12.64 -8.56 -36.79
N PHE A 396 12.39 -7.33 -36.32
CA PHE A 396 11.17 -6.59 -36.66
C PHE A 396 11.49 -5.49 -37.66
N ASP A 397 10.72 -5.43 -38.74
CA ASP A 397 10.73 -4.28 -39.65
C ASP A 397 9.86 -3.12 -39.11
N LYS A 398 9.93 -1.97 -39.79
CA LYS A 398 9.17 -0.77 -39.39
C LYS A 398 7.65 -1.00 -39.38
N THR A 399 7.14 -1.88 -40.24
CA THR A 399 5.71 -2.15 -40.35
C THR A 399 5.21 -3.06 -39.23
N GLU A 400 5.95 -4.11 -38.91
CA GLU A 400 5.70 -5.02 -37.79
C GLU A 400 5.78 -4.26 -36.48
N TRP A 401 6.75 -3.34 -36.36
CA TRP A 401 6.89 -2.47 -35.21
C TRP A 401 5.66 -1.60 -34.99
N ASN A 402 5.18 -0.92 -36.04
CA ASN A 402 3.98 -0.09 -35.97
C ASN A 402 2.75 -0.90 -35.56
N ILE A 403 2.56 -2.09 -36.12
CA ILE A 403 1.42 -2.96 -35.77
C ILE A 403 1.47 -3.37 -34.30
N LEU A 404 2.62 -3.88 -33.81
CA LEU A 404 2.76 -4.29 -32.42
C LEU A 404 2.61 -3.11 -31.44
N PHE A 405 3.07 -1.93 -31.82
CA PHE A 405 2.90 -0.71 -31.04
C PHE A 405 1.44 -0.29 -30.95
N GLU A 406 0.74 -0.25 -32.07
CA GLU A 406 -0.69 0.10 -32.15
C GLU A 406 -1.57 -0.94 -31.45
N MET A 407 -1.22 -2.23 -31.55
CA MET A 407 -1.90 -3.28 -30.80
C MET A 407 -1.78 -3.07 -29.29
N LYS A 408 -0.58 -2.69 -28.80
CA LYS A 408 -0.37 -2.40 -27.38
C LYS A 408 -1.12 -1.14 -26.91
N GLN A 409 -1.28 -0.14 -27.78
CA GLN A 409 -1.99 1.09 -27.46
C GLN A 409 -3.51 0.99 -27.59
N SER A 410 -4.02 -0.05 -28.25
CA SER A 410 -5.44 -0.21 -28.51
C SER A 410 -6.23 -0.36 -27.21
N GLN A 411 -7.13 0.58 -26.95
CA GLN A 411 -8.00 0.59 -25.78
C GLN A 411 -9.44 0.85 -26.23
N HIS A 412 -10.29 -0.15 -26.03
CA HIS A 412 -11.71 -0.07 -26.32
C HIS A 412 -12.44 -1.16 -25.52
N ASP A 413 -13.68 -0.93 -25.13
CA ASP A 413 -14.45 -1.86 -24.27
C ASP A 413 -14.54 -3.27 -24.88
N ASN A 414 -14.68 -3.34 -26.21
CA ASN A 414 -14.80 -4.58 -26.98
C ASN A 414 -13.49 -5.06 -27.64
N ILE A 415 -12.33 -4.52 -27.27
CA ILE A 415 -11.01 -4.99 -27.73
C ILE A 415 -10.27 -5.57 -26.54
N ASN A 416 -9.73 -6.78 -26.69
CA ASN A 416 -8.93 -7.41 -25.65
C ASN A 416 -7.54 -6.78 -25.58
N THR A 417 -7.03 -6.54 -24.38
CA THR A 417 -5.75 -5.86 -24.18
C THR A 417 -4.58 -6.77 -24.55
N PHE A 418 -3.76 -6.32 -25.51
CA PHE A 418 -2.49 -6.94 -25.86
C PHE A 418 -1.38 -6.40 -24.96
N PHE A 419 -0.74 -7.27 -24.18
CA PHE A 419 0.36 -6.88 -23.31
C PHE A 419 1.69 -6.87 -24.06
N GLY A 420 1.92 -7.86 -24.92
CA GLY A 420 3.17 -7.97 -25.64
C GLY A 420 3.59 -9.37 -26.08
N LEU A 421 4.85 -9.47 -26.49
CA LEU A 421 5.54 -10.70 -26.85
C LEU A 421 6.59 -11.02 -25.79
N CYS A 422 6.72 -12.29 -25.43
CA CYS A 422 7.76 -12.79 -24.56
C CYS A 422 8.53 -13.92 -25.22
N PHE A 423 9.85 -13.91 -25.04
CA PHE A 423 10.76 -14.89 -25.63
C PHE A 423 11.43 -15.69 -24.51
N GLU A 424 11.18 -16.99 -24.50
CA GLU A 424 11.87 -17.93 -23.63
C GLU A 424 13.11 -18.48 -24.35
N LYS A 425 14.29 -18.14 -23.85
CA LYS A 425 15.58 -18.54 -24.46
C LYS A 425 15.95 -20.01 -24.25
N SER A 426 15.39 -20.67 -23.24
CA SER A 426 15.74 -22.06 -22.88
C SER A 426 15.13 -23.09 -23.81
N ASN A 427 13.89 -22.85 -24.23
CA ASN A 427 13.10 -23.79 -25.02
C ASN A 427 12.78 -23.25 -26.42
N ASP A 428 13.37 -22.12 -26.80
CA ASP A 428 13.08 -21.39 -28.04
C ASP A 428 11.57 -21.21 -28.26
N ILE A 429 10.87 -20.68 -27.26
CA ILE A 429 9.41 -20.47 -27.31
C ILE A 429 9.09 -18.98 -27.38
N LEU A 430 8.21 -18.61 -28.31
CA LEU A 430 7.56 -17.32 -28.40
C LEU A 430 6.18 -17.40 -27.74
N PHE A 431 5.93 -16.51 -26.77
CA PHE A 431 4.62 -16.32 -26.17
C PHE A 431 4.00 -15.01 -26.64
N THR A 432 2.75 -15.06 -27.09
CA THR A 432 1.91 -13.85 -27.26
C THR A 432 1.03 -13.69 -26.03
N ILE A 433 1.01 -12.48 -25.44
CA ILE A 433 0.43 -12.26 -24.11
C ILE A 433 -0.73 -11.28 -24.22
N TRP A 434 -1.87 -11.73 -23.69
CA TRP A 434 -3.14 -11.03 -23.76
C TRP A 434 -3.85 -11.10 -22.42
N SER A 435 -4.78 -10.18 -22.16
CA SER A 435 -5.61 -10.24 -20.96
C SER A 435 -6.49 -11.49 -20.95
N GLN A 436 -6.61 -12.14 -19.78
CA GLN A 436 -7.49 -13.30 -19.59
C GLN A 436 -8.95 -12.85 -19.44
N CYS A 437 -9.85 -13.57 -20.12
CA CYS A 437 -11.29 -13.42 -20.01
C CYS A 437 -11.90 -14.68 -19.38
N PHE A 438 -12.50 -14.55 -18.20
CA PHE A 438 -12.90 -15.70 -17.36
C PHE A 438 -14.12 -16.49 -17.84
N ARG A 439 -14.94 -15.94 -18.76
CA ARG A 439 -16.15 -16.63 -19.26
C ARG A 439 -15.88 -17.52 -20.48
N GLY A 440 -14.66 -17.49 -21.03
CA GLY A 440 -14.25 -18.32 -22.17
C GLY A 440 -14.50 -17.64 -23.52
N THR A 441 -14.52 -18.46 -24.58
CA THR A 441 -14.75 -18.01 -25.96
C THR A 441 -16.23 -18.01 -26.33
N LEU A 442 -16.60 -17.26 -27.37
CA LEU A 442 -17.93 -17.30 -27.95
C LEU A 442 -18.29 -18.69 -28.48
N GLU A 443 -17.30 -19.43 -28.98
CA GLU A 443 -17.48 -20.80 -29.47
C GLU A 443 -18.02 -21.73 -28.37
N GLU A 444 -17.43 -21.70 -27.18
CA GLU A 444 -17.88 -22.47 -26.02
C GLU A 444 -19.32 -22.11 -25.63
N VAL A 445 -19.68 -20.83 -25.73
CA VAL A 445 -21.01 -20.33 -25.35
C VAL A 445 -22.08 -20.73 -26.38
N ILE A 446 -21.77 -20.72 -27.67
CA ILE A 446 -22.70 -21.13 -28.73
C ILE A 446 -22.91 -22.65 -28.73
N PHE A 447 -21.84 -23.44 -28.60
CA PHE A 447 -21.87 -24.88 -28.87
C PHE A 447 -21.73 -25.80 -27.65
N THR A 448 -21.18 -25.36 -26.50
CA THR A 448 -20.79 -26.27 -25.38
C THR A 448 -21.57 -26.03 -24.08
N LYS A 449 -21.63 -24.79 -23.55
CA LYS A 449 -22.05 -24.49 -22.15
C LYS A 449 -23.56 -24.63 -21.82
N GLN A 450 -24.39 -25.04 -22.77
CA GLN A 450 -25.84 -25.14 -22.56
C GLN A 450 -26.30 -26.40 -21.81
N GLN A 451 -25.50 -27.47 -21.76
CA GLN A 451 -25.92 -28.69 -21.06
C GLN A 451 -25.76 -28.62 -19.53
N GLU A 452 -24.89 -27.76 -19.01
CA GLU A 452 -24.53 -27.76 -17.58
C GLU A 452 -25.01 -26.55 -16.76
N SER A 453 -25.26 -25.39 -17.37
CA SER A 453 -25.36 -24.12 -16.62
C SER A 453 -26.76 -23.53 -16.44
N GLY A 454 -27.81 -24.10 -17.05
CA GLY A 454 -29.19 -23.62 -16.90
C GLY A 454 -29.47 -22.19 -17.43
N ILE A 455 -28.46 -21.46 -17.90
CA ILE A 455 -28.59 -20.16 -18.54
C ILE A 455 -28.92 -20.41 -20.02
N SER A 456 -30.20 -20.29 -20.38
CA SER A 456 -30.58 -20.31 -21.79
C SER A 456 -29.95 -19.10 -22.49
N PHE A 457 -29.04 -19.32 -23.44
CA PHE A 457 -28.62 -18.33 -24.43
C PHE A 457 -29.88 -17.72 -25.07
N ASP A 458 -30.31 -16.59 -24.53
CA ASP A 458 -31.56 -15.92 -24.90
C ASP A 458 -31.35 -15.04 -26.14
N GLU A 459 -32.42 -14.60 -26.79
CA GLU A 459 -32.33 -13.69 -27.95
C GLU A 459 -31.59 -12.38 -27.60
N ASN A 460 -31.68 -11.97 -26.34
CA ASN A 460 -30.98 -10.79 -25.81
C ASN A 460 -29.44 -10.93 -25.84
N PHE A 461 -28.89 -12.14 -25.65
CA PHE A 461 -27.44 -12.37 -25.73
C PHE A 461 -26.93 -12.31 -27.16
N ARG A 462 -27.73 -12.79 -28.14
CA ARG A 462 -27.38 -12.77 -29.56
C ARG A 462 -27.12 -11.35 -30.03
N GLY A 463 -28.05 -10.43 -29.76
CA GLY A 463 -27.92 -9.03 -30.13
C GLY A 463 -26.72 -8.36 -29.46
N ALA A 464 -26.44 -8.70 -28.20
CA ALA A 464 -25.38 -8.06 -27.42
C ALA A 464 -24.01 -8.40 -28.00
N PHE A 465 -23.75 -9.69 -28.23
CA PHE A 465 -22.49 -10.16 -28.79
C PHE A 465 -22.28 -9.68 -30.22
N VAL A 466 -23.32 -9.69 -31.06
CA VAL A 466 -23.23 -9.15 -32.43
C VAL A 466 -22.85 -7.67 -32.41
N ARG A 467 -23.48 -6.88 -31.54
CA ARG A 467 -23.20 -5.44 -31.39
C ARG A 467 -21.77 -5.20 -30.89
N ASP A 468 -21.31 -5.99 -29.92
CA ASP A 468 -19.97 -5.88 -29.36
C ASP A 468 -18.88 -6.23 -30.39
N ILE A 469 -19.08 -7.28 -31.20
CA ILE A 469 -18.20 -7.62 -32.33
C ILE A 469 -18.15 -6.46 -33.32
N LEU A 470 -19.29 -5.90 -33.69
CA LEU A 470 -19.35 -4.81 -34.68
C LEU A 470 -18.73 -3.51 -34.18
N LYS A 471 -18.89 -3.17 -32.88
CA LYS A 471 -18.19 -2.04 -32.26
C LYS A 471 -16.68 -2.24 -32.29
N ALA A 472 -16.23 -3.46 -31.96
CA ALA A 472 -14.81 -3.80 -32.01
C ALA A 472 -14.23 -3.70 -33.42
N LEU A 473 -14.96 -4.19 -34.44
CA LEU A 473 -14.57 -4.07 -35.84
C LEU A 473 -14.58 -2.61 -36.31
N GLU A 474 -15.60 -1.82 -35.96
CA GLU A 474 -15.67 -0.38 -36.28
C GLU A 474 -14.46 0.38 -35.70
N TYR A 475 -14.10 0.10 -34.44
CA TYR A 475 -12.89 0.63 -33.82
C TYR A 475 -11.63 0.19 -34.57
N LEU A 476 -11.47 -1.11 -34.81
CA LEU A 476 -10.27 -1.66 -35.44
C LEU A 476 -10.09 -1.17 -36.88
N HIS A 477 -11.17 -1.06 -37.65
CA HIS A 477 -11.19 -0.55 -39.01
C HIS A 477 -10.80 0.93 -39.10
N SER A 478 -11.06 1.70 -38.05
CA SER A 478 -10.61 3.09 -37.93
C SER A 478 -9.18 3.24 -37.40
N SER A 479 -8.64 2.20 -36.77
CA SER A 479 -7.30 2.19 -36.16
C SER A 479 -6.18 1.98 -37.18
N ASN A 480 -4.93 2.23 -36.77
CA ASN A 480 -3.74 1.96 -37.59
C ASN A 480 -3.37 0.46 -37.70
N VAL A 481 -4.10 -0.43 -37.02
CA VAL A 481 -4.04 -1.87 -37.26
C VAL A 481 -4.81 -2.25 -38.54
N TYR A 482 -5.78 -1.41 -38.94
CA TYR A 482 -6.65 -1.48 -40.11
C TYR A 482 -7.72 -2.56 -40.14
N TYR A 483 -7.41 -3.80 -39.75
CA TYR A 483 -8.35 -4.93 -39.80
C TYR A 483 -7.87 -6.09 -38.91
N HIS A 484 -8.75 -7.04 -38.61
CA HIS A 484 -8.50 -8.17 -37.69
C HIS A 484 -7.68 -9.27 -38.36
N GLY A 485 -8.13 -9.73 -39.52
CA GLY A 485 -7.43 -10.68 -40.39
C GLY A 485 -7.51 -12.14 -39.95
N SER A 486 -8.32 -12.45 -38.93
CA SER A 486 -8.39 -13.79 -38.35
C SER A 486 -9.68 -14.07 -37.58
N LEU A 487 -10.71 -13.23 -37.72
CA LEU A 487 -11.87 -13.22 -36.84
C LEU A 487 -12.57 -14.59 -36.81
N THR A 488 -12.49 -15.28 -35.67
CA THR A 488 -13.20 -16.55 -35.41
C THR A 488 -13.94 -16.49 -34.07
N PRO A 489 -14.93 -17.38 -33.81
CA PRO A 489 -15.57 -17.49 -32.51
C PRO A 489 -14.59 -17.74 -31.35
N ASN A 490 -13.49 -18.46 -31.59
CA ASN A 490 -12.40 -18.66 -30.63
C ASN A 490 -11.59 -17.41 -30.30
N GLN A 491 -11.67 -16.38 -31.14
CA GLN A 491 -11.03 -15.07 -30.94
C GLN A 491 -12.00 -14.02 -30.37
N CYS A 492 -13.26 -14.39 -30.17
CA CYS A 492 -14.24 -13.58 -29.44
C CYS A 492 -14.29 -14.04 -27.98
N LEU A 493 -13.66 -13.30 -27.08
CA LEU A 493 -13.60 -13.64 -25.65
C LEU A 493 -14.68 -12.91 -24.86
N ILE A 494 -15.18 -13.52 -23.78
CA ILE A 494 -16.21 -12.92 -22.93
C ILE A 494 -15.63 -12.64 -21.56
N ASP A 495 -15.69 -11.38 -21.14
CA ASP A 495 -15.17 -10.96 -19.83
C ASP A 495 -16.14 -11.28 -18.68
N SER A 496 -15.77 -10.90 -17.45
CA SER A 496 -16.60 -11.11 -16.26
C SER A 496 -17.94 -10.36 -16.28
N HIS A 497 -18.06 -9.29 -17.08
CA HIS A 497 -19.23 -8.43 -17.21
C HIS A 497 -20.12 -8.79 -18.41
N TRP A 498 -19.86 -9.93 -19.06
CA TRP A 498 -20.55 -10.37 -20.28
C TRP A 498 -20.36 -9.42 -21.48
N ILE A 499 -19.25 -8.68 -21.49
CA ILE A 499 -18.85 -7.87 -22.64
C ILE A 499 -17.95 -8.74 -23.52
N LEU A 500 -18.28 -8.80 -24.82
CA LEU A 500 -17.46 -9.53 -25.77
C LEU A 500 -16.29 -8.64 -26.23
N LYS A 501 -15.09 -9.20 -26.19
CA LYS A 501 -13.83 -8.57 -26.57
C LYS A 501 -13.13 -9.38 -27.67
N LEU A 502 -12.73 -8.71 -28.76
CA LEU A 502 -11.94 -9.33 -29.82
C LEU A 502 -10.47 -9.44 -29.44
N THR A 503 -9.85 -10.60 -29.69
CA THR A 503 -8.44 -10.88 -29.41
C THR A 503 -7.74 -11.43 -30.66
N GLY A 504 -6.41 -11.40 -30.72
CA GLY A 504 -5.67 -11.97 -31.85
C GLY A 504 -5.66 -11.08 -33.11
N PHE A 505 -6.24 -9.88 -33.04
CA PHE A 505 -6.19 -8.90 -34.12
C PHE A 505 -4.74 -8.53 -34.47
N GLY A 506 -4.43 -8.40 -35.77
CA GLY A 506 -3.09 -8.06 -36.25
C GLY A 506 -2.05 -9.18 -36.16
N MET A 507 -2.20 -10.14 -35.24
CA MET A 507 -1.23 -11.24 -35.05
C MET A 507 -1.10 -12.15 -36.25
N THR A 508 -2.20 -12.52 -36.91
CA THR A 508 -2.16 -13.45 -38.05
C THR A 508 -1.28 -12.95 -39.19
N ARG A 509 -1.22 -11.63 -39.41
CA ARG A 509 -0.34 -11.01 -40.41
C ARG A 509 1.13 -11.19 -40.05
N LEU A 510 1.47 -11.06 -38.77
CA LEU A 510 2.82 -11.24 -38.24
C LEU A 510 3.20 -12.73 -38.28
N LEU A 511 2.33 -13.61 -37.77
CA LEU A 511 2.57 -15.05 -37.69
C LEU A 511 2.72 -15.68 -39.07
N CYS A 512 1.84 -15.37 -40.03
CA CYS A 512 1.97 -15.90 -41.40
C CYS A 512 3.28 -15.48 -42.05
N ARG A 513 3.75 -14.25 -41.82
CA ARG A 513 5.03 -13.76 -42.35
C ARG A 513 6.23 -14.42 -41.68
N TRP A 514 6.23 -14.52 -40.35
CA TRP A 514 7.29 -15.20 -39.62
C TRP A 514 7.36 -16.69 -39.97
N ARG A 515 6.20 -17.32 -40.22
CA ARG A 515 6.11 -18.70 -40.69
C ARG A 515 6.66 -18.87 -42.10
N ASN A 516 6.30 -17.98 -43.03
CA ASN A 516 6.79 -18.02 -44.41
C ASN A 516 8.32 -17.85 -44.50
N ASN A 517 8.89 -17.05 -43.60
CA ASN A 517 10.34 -16.87 -43.47
C ASN A 517 11.03 -17.98 -42.64
N SER A 518 10.32 -19.06 -42.30
CA SER A 518 10.82 -20.18 -41.48
C SER A 518 11.29 -19.78 -40.06
N ILE A 519 10.86 -18.63 -39.55
CA ILE A 519 11.26 -18.10 -38.23
C ILE A 519 10.53 -18.81 -37.10
N ILE A 520 9.25 -19.18 -37.32
CA ILE A 520 8.42 -19.86 -36.32
C ILE A 520 7.86 -21.19 -36.85
N SER A 521 7.56 -22.10 -35.93
CA SER A 521 6.79 -23.32 -36.17
C SER A 521 5.71 -23.56 -35.11
N THR A 522 4.67 -24.26 -35.52
CA THR A 522 3.60 -24.74 -34.64
C THR A 522 4.03 -26.02 -33.92
N PHE A 523 3.50 -26.23 -32.71
CA PHE A 523 3.74 -27.47 -31.97
C PHE A 523 3.01 -28.65 -32.64
N GLY A 524 3.73 -29.75 -32.86
CA GLY A 524 3.14 -30.99 -33.39
C GLY A 524 2.91 -31.04 -34.91
N GLY A 525 3.55 -30.17 -35.71
CA GLY A 525 3.49 -30.24 -37.18
C GLY A 525 2.13 -29.90 -37.80
N LYS A 526 1.25 -29.26 -37.03
CA LYS A 526 -0.08 -28.80 -37.47
C LYS A 526 0.01 -27.52 -38.31
N PRO A 527 -0.94 -27.21 -39.19
CA PRO A 527 -0.95 -25.92 -39.90
C PRO A 527 -1.07 -24.74 -38.92
N LEU A 528 -0.56 -23.56 -39.31
CA LEU A 528 -0.66 -22.34 -38.49
C LEU A 528 -2.11 -21.93 -38.26
N ILE A 529 -2.93 -22.01 -39.30
CA ILE A 529 -4.38 -21.84 -39.21
C ILE A 529 -5.00 -23.24 -39.12
N PRO A 530 -5.69 -23.58 -38.02
CA PRO A 530 -6.37 -24.86 -37.88
C PRO A 530 -7.39 -25.10 -39.00
N ASN A 531 -7.56 -26.34 -39.43
CA ASN A 531 -8.53 -26.69 -40.47
C ASN A 531 -9.96 -26.31 -40.06
N ARG A 532 -10.27 -26.38 -38.75
CA ARG A 532 -11.55 -25.95 -38.18
C ARG A 532 -11.82 -24.45 -38.29
N ASP A 533 -10.80 -23.62 -38.48
CA ASP A 533 -10.93 -22.17 -38.50
C ASP A 533 -10.91 -21.62 -39.93
N LEU A 534 -10.54 -22.44 -40.91
CA LEU A 534 -10.26 -22.00 -42.27
C LEU A 534 -11.49 -21.41 -42.99
N HIS A 535 -12.70 -21.91 -42.73
CA HIS A 535 -13.93 -21.42 -43.36
C HIS A 535 -14.35 -20.02 -42.92
N TYR A 536 -13.81 -19.49 -41.82
CA TYR A 536 -14.03 -18.09 -41.42
C TYR A 536 -13.24 -17.10 -42.29
N TYR A 537 -12.21 -17.56 -43.02
CA TYR A 537 -11.38 -16.69 -43.84
C TYR A 537 -12.01 -16.47 -45.22
N ALA A 538 -12.08 -15.20 -45.64
CA ALA A 538 -12.64 -14.82 -46.93
C ALA A 538 -11.86 -15.46 -48.10
N PRO A 539 -12.52 -15.80 -49.22
CA PRO A 539 -11.87 -16.46 -50.37
C PRO A 539 -10.63 -15.73 -50.89
N GLU A 540 -10.64 -14.40 -50.91
CA GLU A 540 -9.49 -13.60 -51.34
C GLU A 540 -8.30 -13.68 -50.36
N LEU A 541 -8.57 -13.81 -49.06
CA LEU A 541 -7.55 -13.98 -48.02
C LEU A 541 -6.95 -15.38 -48.11
N ARG A 542 -7.78 -16.42 -48.24
CA ARG A 542 -7.32 -17.82 -48.42
C ARG A 542 -6.46 -17.99 -49.68
N LYS A 543 -6.87 -17.36 -50.79
CA LYS A 543 -6.07 -17.33 -52.03
C LYS A 543 -4.70 -16.64 -51.84
N GLN A 544 -4.65 -15.56 -51.06
CA GLN A 544 -3.37 -14.91 -50.74
C GLN A 544 -2.50 -15.77 -49.82
N LEU A 545 -3.08 -16.40 -48.80
CA LEU A 545 -2.37 -17.34 -47.91
C LEU A 545 -1.75 -18.49 -48.71
N ARG A 546 -2.47 -19.04 -49.69
CA ARG A 546 -1.95 -20.04 -50.63
C ARG A 546 -0.79 -19.50 -51.47
N THR A 547 -0.91 -18.27 -51.97
CA THR A 547 0.14 -17.66 -52.81
C THR A 547 1.42 -17.39 -52.02
N LEU A 548 1.32 -17.10 -50.72
CA LEU A 548 2.48 -16.91 -49.84
C LEU A 548 3.29 -18.19 -49.67
N VAL A 549 2.63 -19.34 -49.53
CA VAL A 549 3.29 -20.66 -49.40
C VAL A 549 4.18 -21.00 -50.62
N TYR A 550 3.84 -20.50 -51.82
CA TYR A 550 4.55 -20.83 -53.06
C TYR A 550 5.37 -19.68 -53.66
N GLY A 551 5.29 -18.48 -53.08
CA GLY A 551 5.90 -17.28 -53.64
C GLY A 551 7.17 -16.86 -52.91
N ASN A 552 8.29 -16.70 -53.64
CA ASN A 552 9.54 -16.07 -53.17
C ASN A 552 9.40 -14.56 -52.80
N ARG A 553 8.18 -14.06 -52.55
CA ARG A 553 7.93 -12.64 -52.27
C ARG A 553 7.70 -12.43 -50.77
N SER A 554 8.77 -12.09 -50.08
CA SER A 554 8.82 -11.69 -48.66
C SER A 554 8.01 -10.42 -48.32
N ASP A 555 7.56 -9.66 -49.31
CA ASP A 555 7.14 -8.26 -49.15
C ASP A 555 5.62 -8.03 -49.25
N ALA A 556 4.81 -9.08 -49.40
CA ALA A 556 3.36 -8.91 -49.49
C ALA A 556 2.77 -8.67 -48.09
N PHE A 557 2.66 -7.39 -47.72
CA PHE A 557 1.81 -6.93 -46.61
C PHE A 557 0.41 -7.51 -46.84
N LEU A 558 0.09 -8.58 -46.11
CA LEU A 558 -1.16 -9.35 -46.23
C LEU A 558 -2.32 -8.36 -46.35
N LEU A 559 -3.06 -8.43 -47.46
CA LEU A 559 -4.14 -7.54 -47.92
C LEU A 559 -3.95 -6.01 -47.72
N PRO A 560 -4.22 -5.18 -48.76
CA PRO A 560 -4.43 -3.76 -48.56
C PRO A 560 -5.49 -3.48 -47.47
N PRO A 561 -5.34 -2.43 -46.64
CA PRO A 561 -6.23 -2.14 -45.51
C PRO A 561 -7.72 -2.32 -45.79
N ARG A 562 -8.22 -1.71 -46.87
CA ARG A 562 -9.64 -1.83 -47.26
C ARG A 562 -10.02 -3.27 -47.60
N LEU A 563 -9.19 -4.01 -48.32
CA LEU A 563 -9.51 -5.38 -48.69
C LEU A 563 -9.55 -6.30 -47.45
N GLY A 564 -8.67 -6.04 -46.48
CA GLY A 564 -8.71 -6.71 -45.17
C GLY A 564 -9.97 -6.40 -44.36
N GLN A 565 -10.46 -5.16 -44.40
CA GLN A 565 -11.73 -4.78 -43.76
C GLN A 565 -12.91 -5.56 -44.35
N HIS A 566 -12.99 -5.67 -45.68
CA HIS A 566 -14.05 -6.47 -46.33
C HIS A 566 -13.88 -7.98 -46.05
N ALA A 567 -12.66 -8.47 -45.82
CA ALA A 567 -12.42 -9.84 -45.40
C ALA A 567 -12.95 -10.10 -43.97
N ASP A 568 -12.73 -9.17 -43.03
CA ASP A 568 -13.32 -9.28 -41.68
C ASP A 568 -14.85 -9.32 -41.72
N MET A 569 -15.47 -8.58 -42.66
CA MET A 569 -16.93 -8.55 -42.80
C MET A 569 -17.49 -9.87 -43.35
N TYR A 570 -16.71 -10.62 -44.14
CA TYR A 570 -17.04 -12.00 -44.51
C TYR A 570 -17.02 -12.91 -43.28
N SER A 571 -15.95 -12.85 -42.47
CA SER A 571 -15.82 -13.62 -41.23
C SER A 571 -16.96 -13.32 -40.26
N PHE A 572 -17.32 -12.03 -40.12
CA PHE A 572 -18.48 -11.59 -39.35
C PHE A 572 -19.78 -12.20 -39.88
N GLY A 573 -19.96 -12.30 -41.20
CA GLY A 573 -21.12 -12.95 -41.80
C GLY A 573 -21.27 -14.42 -41.37
N VAL A 574 -20.16 -15.17 -41.33
CA VAL A 574 -20.14 -16.57 -40.85
C VAL A 574 -20.54 -16.62 -39.37
N ILE A 575 -19.91 -15.80 -38.53
CA ILE A 575 -20.18 -15.75 -37.09
C ILE A 575 -21.62 -15.31 -36.81
N LEU A 576 -22.14 -14.34 -37.56
CA LEU A 576 -23.53 -13.88 -37.43
C LEU A 576 -24.51 -15.01 -37.76
N TYR A 577 -24.24 -15.81 -38.80
CA TYR A 577 -25.03 -16.99 -39.10
C TYR A 577 -24.99 -17.99 -37.93
N GLU A 578 -23.79 -18.32 -37.43
CA GLU A 578 -23.63 -19.27 -36.31
C GLU A 578 -24.32 -18.80 -35.03
N ILE A 579 -24.31 -17.50 -34.70
CA ILE A 579 -25.02 -16.94 -33.54
C ILE A 579 -26.54 -17.07 -33.68
N LEU A 580 -27.08 -16.80 -34.88
CA LEU A 580 -28.53 -16.81 -35.12
C LEU A 580 -29.08 -18.23 -35.16
N PHE A 581 -28.43 -19.11 -35.93
CA PHE A 581 -28.94 -20.45 -36.23
C PHE A 581 -28.37 -21.53 -35.30
N ARG A 582 -27.26 -21.27 -34.59
CA ARG A 582 -26.56 -22.23 -33.71
C ARG A 582 -26.13 -23.52 -34.41
N GLU A 583 -25.83 -23.40 -35.69
CA GLU A 583 -25.36 -24.50 -36.52
C GLU A 583 -24.02 -24.06 -37.11
N ARG A 584 -23.02 -24.95 -37.07
CA ARG A 584 -21.76 -24.70 -37.77
C ARG A 584 -22.01 -24.72 -39.27
N THR A 585 -21.40 -23.80 -39.99
CA THR A 585 -21.58 -23.68 -41.45
C THR A 585 -20.84 -24.76 -42.25
N PHE A 586 -19.86 -25.43 -41.63
CA PHE A 586 -19.00 -26.39 -42.30
C PHE A 586 -18.71 -27.60 -41.41
N VAL A 587 -18.47 -28.77 -42.02
CA VAL A 587 -18.14 -30.02 -41.30
C VAL A 587 -16.65 -30.02 -40.95
N GLU A 588 -16.34 -30.18 -39.66
CA GLU A 588 -14.96 -30.15 -39.16
C GLU A 588 -14.09 -31.25 -39.80
N LEU A 589 -12.94 -30.84 -40.36
CA LEU A 589 -11.88 -31.74 -40.82
C LEU A 589 -10.79 -31.79 -39.74
N PRO A 590 -10.29 -32.98 -39.36
CA PRO A 590 -9.22 -33.09 -38.38
C PRO A 590 -7.92 -32.46 -38.90
N ASP A 591 -7.14 -31.86 -38.01
CA ASP A 591 -5.78 -31.40 -38.32
C ASP A 591 -4.87 -32.63 -38.47
N VAL A 592 -4.50 -32.95 -39.72
CA VAL A 592 -3.51 -33.99 -40.01
C VAL A 592 -2.12 -33.37 -39.90
N PRO A 593 -1.18 -33.97 -39.15
CA PRO A 593 0.21 -33.51 -39.15
C PRO A 593 0.75 -33.61 -40.57
N VAL A 594 1.11 -32.46 -41.14
CA VAL A 594 1.79 -32.40 -42.42
C VAL A 594 3.20 -32.95 -42.17
N GLY A 595 3.70 -33.85 -43.02
CA GLY A 595 5.04 -34.44 -42.86
C GLY A 595 6.16 -33.39 -42.83
N GLU A 596 7.42 -33.84 -42.81
CA GLU A 596 8.65 -33.02 -42.67
C GLU A 596 8.86 -31.86 -43.68
N ASP A 597 7.88 -31.52 -44.53
CA ASP A 597 7.86 -30.29 -45.33
C ASP A 597 7.36 -29.11 -44.49
N GLU A 598 8.28 -28.53 -43.72
CA GLU A 598 8.05 -27.84 -42.44
C GLU A 598 7.31 -26.48 -42.43
N ASN A 599 6.66 -26.03 -43.52
CA ASN A 599 6.21 -24.63 -43.67
C ASN A 599 4.73 -24.40 -44.03
N ALA A 600 3.84 -25.39 -43.86
CA ALA A 600 2.42 -25.22 -44.20
C ALA A 600 1.71 -24.16 -43.30
N ILE A 601 1.22 -23.08 -43.91
CA ILE A 601 0.36 -22.07 -43.26
C ILE A 601 -1.09 -22.58 -43.17
N VAL A 602 -1.55 -23.25 -44.23
CA VAL A 602 -2.90 -23.82 -44.39
C VAL A 602 -2.77 -25.23 -44.99
N CYS A 603 -3.69 -26.14 -44.67
CA CYS A 603 -3.80 -27.44 -45.32
C CYS A 603 -4.48 -27.32 -46.70
N GLU A 604 -3.80 -27.70 -47.78
CA GLU A 604 -4.38 -27.63 -49.14
C GLU A 604 -5.59 -28.53 -49.33
N GLN A 605 -5.57 -29.73 -48.74
CA GLN A 605 -6.67 -30.68 -48.82
C GLN A 605 -7.93 -30.14 -48.13
N ALA A 606 -7.77 -29.38 -47.04
CA ALA A 606 -8.89 -28.75 -46.35
C ALA A 606 -9.44 -27.57 -47.16
N GLU A 607 -8.57 -26.77 -47.78
CA GLU A 607 -8.96 -25.62 -48.60
C GLU A 607 -9.79 -26.04 -49.83
N ASP A 608 -9.39 -27.11 -50.53
CA ASP A 608 -10.09 -27.61 -51.71
C ASP A 608 -11.51 -28.15 -51.38
N LEU A 609 -11.79 -28.45 -50.10
CA LEU A 609 -13.08 -28.93 -49.62
C LEU A 609 -14.02 -27.80 -49.17
N ILE A 610 -13.51 -26.58 -48.97
CA ILE A 610 -14.32 -25.44 -48.54
C ILE A 610 -14.97 -24.80 -49.77
N PRO A 611 -16.32 -24.78 -49.85
CA PRO A 611 -16.99 -24.14 -50.97
C PRO A 611 -16.69 -22.63 -50.98
N PRO A 612 -16.69 -21.99 -52.17
CA PRO A 612 -16.50 -20.54 -52.26
C PRO A 612 -17.58 -19.75 -51.53
N HIS A 613 -18.77 -20.36 -51.38
CA HIS A 613 -19.93 -19.80 -50.68
C HIS A 613 -20.49 -20.83 -49.69
N PRO A 614 -20.74 -20.44 -48.43
CA PRO A 614 -21.41 -21.30 -47.47
C PRO A 614 -22.87 -21.61 -47.91
N GLU A 615 -23.25 -22.89 -47.94
CA GLU A 615 -24.62 -23.33 -48.20
C GLU A 615 -25.44 -23.30 -46.90
N PHE A 616 -26.44 -22.42 -46.82
CA PHE A 616 -27.24 -22.24 -45.61
C PHE A 616 -28.54 -23.06 -45.63
N SER A 617 -28.92 -23.57 -44.45
CA SER A 617 -30.21 -24.20 -44.19
C SER A 617 -31.38 -23.32 -44.67
N LYS A 618 -32.38 -23.94 -45.32
CA LYS A 618 -33.54 -23.25 -45.91
C LYS A 618 -34.51 -22.68 -44.89
N ASP A 619 -34.33 -22.96 -43.59
CA ASP A 619 -35.26 -22.56 -42.54
C ASP A 619 -34.97 -21.14 -42.02
N THR A 620 -35.14 -20.15 -42.90
CA THR A 620 -34.95 -18.71 -42.63
C THR A 620 -36.08 -18.09 -41.81
N SER A 621 -37.06 -18.89 -41.37
CA SER A 621 -38.24 -18.46 -40.63
C SER A 621 -37.95 -17.83 -39.26
N LYS A 622 -36.76 -18.08 -38.70
CA LYS A 622 -36.35 -17.67 -37.34
C LYS A 622 -35.65 -16.31 -37.24
N ALA A 623 -35.30 -15.66 -38.35
CA ALA A 623 -34.52 -14.41 -38.35
C ALA A 623 -35.19 -13.31 -39.19
N HIS A 624 -34.92 -12.04 -38.84
CA HIS A 624 -35.49 -10.89 -39.56
C HIS A 624 -34.96 -10.83 -41.01
N PRO A 625 -35.80 -10.50 -42.02
CA PRO A 625 -35.39 -10.46 -43.43
C PRO A 625 -34.17 -9.58 -43.71
N ASP A 626 -34.09 -8.42 -43.06
CA ASP A 626 -32.95 -7.50 -43.21
C ASP A 626 -31.64 -8.09 -42.66
N THR A 627 -31.69 -8.89 -41.58
CA THR A 627 -30.52 -9.58 -41.03
C THR A 627 -30.04 -10.68 -41.97
N ILE A 628 -30.96 -11.42 -42.60
CA ILE A 628 -30.64 -12.40 -43.63
C ILE A 628 -30.01 -11.71 -44.85
N SER A 629 -30.56 -10.56 -45.26
CA SER A 629 -29.99 -9.77 -46.36
C SER A 629 -28.58 -9.26 -46.05
N LEU A 630 -28.30 -8.94 -44.78
CA LEU A 630 -26.98 -8.53 -44.32
C LEU A 630 -25.97 -9.68 -44.43
N ILE A 631 -26.36 -10.88 -43.97
CA ILE A 631 -25.55 -12.10 -44.08
C ILE A 631 -25.21 -12.36 -45.55
N GLN A 632 -26.20 -12.32 -46.45
CA GLN A 632 -25.99 -12.48 -47.89
C GLN A 632 -25.02 -11.44 -48.47
N LYS A 633 -25.12 -10.17 -48.05
CA LYS A 633 -24.19 -9.12 -48.48
C LYS A 633 -22.78 -9.36 -47.98
N CYS A 634 -22.59 -9.88 -46.77
CA CYS A 634 -21.28 -10.23 -46.22
C CYS A 634 -20.56 -11.31 -47.04
N PHE A 635 -21.31 -12.17 -47.73
CA PHE A 635 -20.77 -13.22 -48.61
C PHE A 635 -20.67 -12.83 -50.08
N SER A 636 -20.79 -11.53 -50.41
CA SER A 636 -20.62 -11.07 -51.79
C SER A 636 -19.24 -11.51 -52.35
N GLU A 637 -19.23 -12.04 -53.57
CA GLU A 637 -18.01 -12.44 -54.29
C GLU A 637 -17.06 -11.27 -54.49
N GLN A 638 -17.62 -10.09 -54.79
CA GLN A 638 -16.87 -8.86 -54.88
C GLN A 638 -16.70 -8.27 -53.47
N PRO A 639 -15.47 -8.15 -52.94
CA PRO A 639 -15.25 -7.65 -51.59
C PRO A 639 -15.86 -6.28 -51.37
N GLU A 640 -15.80 -5.38 -52.37
CA GLU A 640 -16.31 -4.00 -52.31
C GLU A 640 -17.83 -3.88 -52.11
N LEU A 641 -18.59 -4.95 -52.37
CA LEU A 641 -20.03 -4.98 -52.15
C LEU A 641 -20.41 -5.41 -50.72
N ARG A 642 -19.43 -5.89 -49.94
CA ARG A 642 -19.67 -6.26 -48.54
C ARG A 642 -19.87 -5.00 -47.70
N PRO A 643 -20.75 -5.03 -46.70
CA PRO A 643 -21.11 -3.85 -45.92
C PRO A 643 -19.98 -3.46 -44.96
N ASP A 644 -19.81 -2.17 -44.70
CA ASP A 644 -18.95 -1.70 -43.61
C ASP A 644 -19.51 -2.07 -42.23
N ALA A 645 -18.64 -2.22 -41.23
CA ALA A 645 -19.02 -2.56 -39.85
C ALA A 645 -20.09 -1.60 -39.28
N GLY A 646 -19.97 -0.29 -39.55
CA GLY A 646 -20.95 0.70 -39.09
C GLY A 646 -22.33 0.56 -39.72
N LEU A 647 -22.42 0.12 -40.99
CA LEU A 647 -23.70 -0.17 -41.64
C LEU A 647 -24.31 -1.46 -41.11
N ALA A 648 -23.49 -2.50 -40.95
CA ALA A 648 -23.91 -3.76 -40.34
C ALA A 648 -24.44 -3.54 -38.91
N ARG A 649 -23.83 -2.65 -38.14
CA ARG A 649 -24.28 -2.28 -36.79
C ARG A 649 -25.64 -1.61 -36.78
N LYS A 650 -25.88 -0.64 -37.68
CA LYS A 650 -27.20 0.01 -37.80
C LYS A 650 -28.31 -0.98 -38.15
N ILE A 651 -28.04 -1.93 -39.04
CA ILE A 651 -29.02 -2.96 -39.44
C ILE A 651 -29.28 -3.93 -38.28
N THR A 652 -28.23 -4.40 -37.61
CA THR A 652 -28.36 -5.36 -36.51
C THR A 652 -29.00 -4.73 -35.26
N ASP A 653 -28.66 -3.49 -34.92
CA ASP A 653 -29.28 -2.73 -33.82
C ASP A 653 -30.80 -2.57 -34.05
N ALA A 654 -31.23 -2.29 -35.29
CA ALA A 654 -32.64 -2.15 -35.65
C ALA A 654 -33.41 -3.48 -35.67
N THR A 655 -32.76 -4.55 -36.13
CA THR A 655 -33.41 -5.86 -36.36
C THR A 655 -33.43 -6.75 -35.13
N LEU A 656 -32.35 -6.74 -34.34
CA LEU A 656 -32.22 -7.50 -33.09
C LEU A 656 -32.78 -6.75 -31.87
N LYS A 657 -33.31 -5.53 -32.06
CA LYS A 657 -34.08 -4.72 -31.09
C LYS A 657 -33.46 -4.63 -29.69
N MET A 658 -32.15 -4.45 -29.59
CA MET A 658 -31.50 -4.27 -28.28
C MET A 658 -31.67 -2.85 -27.73
N THR A 659 -31.90 -2.76 -26.42
CA THR A 659 -31.87 -1.51 -25.65
C THR A 659 -30.92 -1.67 -24.47
N GLY A 660 -29.80 -0.94 -24.46
CA GLY A 660 -28.85 -0.90 -23.33
C GLY A 660 -27.81 -2.04 -23.29
N SER A 661 -27.03 -2.07 -22.19
CA SER A 661 -26.07 -3.13 -21.88
C SER A 661 -26.81 -4.43 -21.53
N LEU A 662 -26.19 -5.58 -21.78
CA LEU A 662 -26.78 -6.89 -21.45
C LEU A 662 -27.06 -7.01 -19.93
N VAL A 663 -26.18 -6.43 -19.11
CA VAL A 663 -26.36 -6.38 -17.65
C VAL A 663 -27.59 -5.56 -17.27
N ASP A 664 -27.81 -4.41 -17.92
CA ASP A 664 -28.99 -3.56 -17.66
C ASP A 664 -30.29 -4.31 -17.99
N GLN A 665 -30.28 -5.09 -19.08
CA GLN A 665 -31.42 -5.92 -19.46
C GLN A 665 -31.64 -7.07 -18.48
N MET A 666 -30.58 -7.73 -18.00
CA MET A 666 -30.69 -8.74 -16.96
C MET A 666 -31.24 -8.15 -15.66
N MET A 667 -30.74 -6.99 -15.24
CA MET A 667 -31.24 -6.28 -14.05
C MET A 667 -32.71 -5.93 -14.21
N LYS A 668 -33.12 -5.39 -15.36
CA LYS A 668 -34.51 -5.06 -15.64
C LYS A 668 -35.42 -6.29 -15.67
N ASN A 669 -34.96 -7.39 -16.26
CA ASN A 669 -35.71 -8.65 -16.26
C ASN A 669 -35.82 -9.21 -14.84
N MET A 670 -34.73 -9.18 -14.07
CA MET A 670 -34.71 -9.64 -12.68
C MET A 670 -35.60 -8.78 -11.78
N GLU A 671 -35.64 -7.47 -12.00
CA GLU A 671 -36.55 -6.53 -11.34
C GLU A 671 -38.03 -6.83 -11.69
N GLN A 672 -38.33 -7.12 -12.96
CA GLN A 672 -39.68 -7.52 -13.37
C GLN A 672 -40.09 -8.88 -12.79
N TYR A 673 -39.17 -9.85 -12.75
CA TYR A 673 -39.42 -11.16 -12.14
C TYR A 673 -39.63 -11.04 -10.63
N THR A 674 -38.82 -10.25 -9.93
CA THR A 674 -38.97 -9.99 -8.49
C THR A 674 -40.28 -9.28 -8.19
N THR A 675 -40.61 -8.22 -8.92
CA THR A 675 -41.91 -7.52 -8.79
C THR A 675 -43.10 -8.44 -9.08
N GLY A 676 -42.98 -9.32 -10.09
CA GLY A 676 -44.00 -10.31 -10.42
C GLY A 676 -44.17 -11.38 -9.33
N LEU A 677 -43.06 -11.84 -8.75
CA LEU A 677 -43.06 -12.78 -7.63
C LEU A 677 -43.65 -12.13 -6.38
N GLU A 678 -43.30 -10.89 -6.05
CA GLU A 678 -43.88 -10.13 -4.95
C GLU A 678 -45.40 -10.04 -5.10
N LYS A 679 -45.88 -9.67 -6.28
CA LYS A 679 -47.33 -9.63 -6.57
C LYS A 679 -47.98 -11.00 -6.44
N LEU A 680 -47.34 -12.06 -6.92
CA LEU A 680 -47.87 -13.41 -6.78
C LEU A 680 -47.89 -13.87 -5.32
N VAL A 681 -46.87 -13.53 -4.54
CA VAL A 681 -46.80 -13.80 -3.09
C VAL A 681 -47.91 -13.03 -2.37
N GLU A 682 -48.14 -11.76 -2.73
CA GLU A 682 -49.23 -10.94 -2.20
C GLU A 682 -50.61 -11.55 -2.53
N GLU A 683 -50.84 -11.95 -3.78
CA GLU A 683 -52.08 -12.62 -4.19
C GLU A 683 -52.29 -13.95 -3.44
N ARG A 684 -51.25 -14.76 -3.30
CA ARG A 684 -51.32 -16.05 -2.58
C ARG A 684 -51.49 -15.88 -1.07
N THR A 685 -50.83 -14.89 -0.47
CA THR A 685 -51.01 -14.58 0.95
C THR A 685 -52.41 -14.05 1.24
N SER A 686 -52.98 -13.23 0.36
CA SER A 686 -54.39 -12.82 0.46
C SER A 686 -55.37 -13.99 0.36
N GLN A 687 -55.14 -14.93 -0.57
CA GLN A 687 -55.96 -16.14 -0.68
C GLN A 687 -55.85 -17.01 0.57
N LEU A 688 -54.65 -17.18 1.12
CA LEU A 688 -54.43 -17.93 2.35
C LEU A 688 -55.15 -17.28 3.54
N ASP A 689 -55.15 -15.95 3.66
CA ASP A 689 -55.86 -15.24 4.73
C ASP A 689 -57.38 -15.39 4.62
N GLU A 690 -57.94 -15.37 3.41
CA GLU A 690 -59.37 -15.65 3.19
C GLU A 690 -59.75 -17.09 3.56
N GLU A 691 -58.96 -18.07 3.13
CA GLU A 691 -59.21 -19.48 3.46
C GLU A 691 -59.02 -19.73 4.97
N GLN A 692 -58.04 -19.09 5.60
CA GLN A 692 -57.84 -19.16 7.04
C GLN A 692 -59.04 -18.57 7.80
N LYS A 693 -59.57 -17.42 7.38
CA LYS A 693 -60.80 -16.84 7.98
C LYS A 693 -62.01 -17.76 7.83
N ARG A 694 -62.17 -18.45 6.70
CA ARG A 694 -63.25 -19.43 6.50
C ARG A 694 -63.09 -20.64 7.40
N ALA A 695 -61.87 -21.20 7.48
CA ALA A 695 -61.56 -22.32 8.37
C ALA A 695 -61.80 -21.95 9.84
N ASP A 696 -61.40 -20.75 10.23
CA ASP A 696 -61.60 -20.20 11.56
C ASP A 696 -63.08 -20.02 11.90
N GLY A 697 -63.90 -19.52 10.95
CA GLY A 697 -65.34 -19.39 11.11
C GLY A 697 -66.02 -20.74 11.37
N LEU A 698 -65.72 -21.74 10.54
CA LEU A 698 -66.27 -23.09 10.69
C LEU A 698 -65.86 -23.74 12.02
N LEU A 699 -64.63 -23.51 12.48
CA LEU A 699 -64.17 -24.02 13.78
C LEU A 699 -64.97 -23.43 14.95
N MET A 700 -65.34 -22.14 14.86
CA MET A 700 -66.12 -21.44 15.87
C MET A 700 -67.61 -21.81 15.86
N GLU A 701 -68.11 -22.40 14.76
CA GLU A 701 -69.46 -22.98 14.69
C GLU A 701 -69.53 -24.37 15.32
N LEU A 702 -68.45 -25.15 15.20
CA LEU A 702 -68.38 -26.52 15.73
C LEU A 702 -68.03 -26.60 17.22
N LEU A 703 -67.31 -25.61 17.74
CA LEU A 703 -66.81 -25.58 19.11
C LEU A 703 -67.08 -24.23 19.77
N PRO A 704 -67.24 -24.18 21.10
CA PRO A 704 -67.35 -22.91 21.78
C PRO A 704 -66.11 -22.03 21.58
N ARG A 705 -66.28 -20.72 21.40
CA ARG A 705 -65.18 -19.77 21.10
C ARG A 705 -63.95 -19.94 21.99
N SER A 706 -64.14 -20.00 23.30
CA SER A 706 -63.04 -20.19 24.27
C SER A 706 -62.21 -21.47 24.04
N VAL A 707 -62.84 -22.53 23.54
CA VAL A 707 -62.21 -23.83 23.27
C VAL A 707 -61.56 -23.84 21.89
N ALA A 708 -62.22 -23.24 20.89
CA ALA A 708 -61.69 -23.08 19.54
C ALA A 708 -60.41 -22.22 19.52
N GLU A 709 -60.35 -21.13 20.28
CA GLU A 709 -59.15 -20.29 20.43
C GLU A 709 -57.97 -21.05 21.08
N GLU A 710 -58.23 -21.83 22.13
CA GLU A 710 -57.20 -22.67 22.76
C GLU A 710 -56.64 -23.71 21.75
N LEU A 711 -57.50 -24.31 20.92
CA LEU A 711 -57.10 -25.27 19.88
C LEU A 711 -56.35 -24.62 18.70
N LYS A 712 -56.72 -23.40 18.29
CA LYS A 712 -56.01 -22.63 17.23
C LYS A 712 -54.54 -22.38 17.59
N VAL A 713 -54.26 -22.16 18.87
CA VAL A 713 -52.90 -21.96 19.39
C VAL A 713 -52.16 -23.29 19.61
N GLY A 714 -52.77 -24.43 19.23
CA GLY A 714 -52.19 -25.76 19.37
C GLY A 714 -52.13 -26.27 20.82
N ARG A 715 -52.84 -25.62 21.75
CA ARG A 715 -52.88 -26.04 23.16
C ARG A 715 -53.92 -27.14 23.35
N ARG A 716 -53.61 -28.11 24.21
CA ARG A 716 -54.59 -29.11 24.64
C ARG A 716 -55.60 -28.46 25.59
N VAL A 717 -56.88 -28.64 25.28
CA VAL A 717 -57.99 -28.16 26.13
C VAL A 717 -58.18 -29.15 27.27
N ASN A 718 -57.80 -28.75 28.48
CA ASN A 718 -57.94 -29.58 29.68
C ASN A 718 -59.41 -29.67 30.13
N ALA A 719 -59.76 -30.78 30.78
CA ALA A 719 -61.09 -30.94 31.36
C ALA A 719 -61.36 -29.86 32.43
N LYS A 720 -62.51 -29.19 32.34
CA LYS A 720 -62.91 -28.12 33.28
C LYS A 720 -64.06 -28.61 34.17
N ASN A 721 -64.02 -28.26 35.45
CA ASN A 721 -65.07 -28.57 36.41
C ASN A 721 -65.92 -27.33 36.67
N TYR A 722 -67.22 -27.41 36.38
CA TYR A 722 -68.18 -26.35 36.62
C TYR A 722 -69.02 -26.69 37.84
N LYS A 723 -69.03 -25.80 38.83
CA LYS A 723 -69.72 -26.00 40.12
C LYS A 723 -71.25 -26.08 39.96
N SER A 724 -71.80 -25.38 38.97
CA SER A 724 -73.23 -25.33 38.70
C SER A 724 -73.46 -25.13 37.19
N CYS A 725 -74.27 -26.01 36.61
CA CYS A 725 -74.72 -25.98 35.22
C CYS A 725 -76.13 -26.59 35.18
N THR A 726 -76.96 -26.16 34.24
CA THR A 726 -78.28 -26.75 33.99
C THR A 726 -78.26 -27.46 32.64
N VAL A 727 -78.65 -28.74 32.63
CA VAL A 727 -78.69 -29.58 31.43
C VAL A 727 -80.15 -29.95 31.14
N LEU A 728 -80.58 -29.77 29.90
CA LEU A 728 -81.88 -30.11 29.34
C LEU A 728 -81.76 -31.26 28.35
N TYR A 729 -82.63 -32.25 28.49
CA TYR A 729 -82.92 -33.25 27.48
C TYR A 729 -84.34 -33.05 26.97
N SER A 730 -84.52 -33.16 25.65
CA SER A 730 -85.83 -33.30 25.03
C SER A 730 -85.87 -34.49 24.09
N ASP A 731 -86.91 -35.31 24.16
CA ASP A 731 -87.05 -36.56 23.38
C ASP A 731 -88.41 -36.62 22.70
N ILE A 732 -88.48 -37.23 21.51
CA ILE A 732 -89.72 -37.35 20.73
C ILE A 732 -90.49 -38.58 21.18
N VAL A 733 -91.75 -38.39 21.58
CA VAL A 733 -92.57 -39.49 22.06
C VAL A 733 -92.91 -40.46 20.92
N GLY A 734 -92.43 -41.70 21.04
CA GLY A 734 -92.74 -42.76 20.08
C GLY A 734 -91.95 -42.67 18.78
N PHE A 735 -90.81 -41.98 18.78
CA PHE A 735 -89.96 -41.79 17.60
C PHE A 735 -89.56 -43.07 16.89
N THR A 736 -89.19 -44.13 17.63
CA THR A 736 -88.83 -45.43 17.02
C THR A 736 -89.96 -46.00 16.16
N ALA A 737 -91.21 -45.85 16.61
CA ALA A 737 -92.39 -46.27 15.84
C ALA A 737 -92.58 -45.36 14.62
N LEU A 738 -92.45 -44.04 14.79
CA LEU A 738 -92.53 -43.06 13.71
C LEU A 738 -91.49 -43.33 12.60
N CYS A 739 -90.26 -43.68 12.96
CA CYS A 739 -89.20 -44.06 12.01
C CYS A 739 -89.48 -45.37 11.28
N SER A 740 -90.08 -46.35 11.95
CA SER A 740 -90.42 -47.64 11.32
C SER A 740 -91.48 -47.50 10.21
N GLU A 741 -92.29 -46.45 10.28
CA GLU A 741 -93.40 -46.19 9.35
C GLU A 741 -93.14 -45.03 8.36
N SER A 742 -91.95 -44.42 8.38
CA SER A 742 -91.59 -43.26 7.55
C SER A 742 -90.36 -43.56 6.70
N LYS A 743 -90.21 -42.91 5.53
CA LYS A 743 -88.99 -43.09 4.74
C LYS A 743 -87.80 -42.37 5.40
N PRO A 744 -86.56 -42.87 5.24
CA PRO A 744 -85.38 -42.23 5.82
C PRO A 744 -85.23 -40.73 5.48
N MET A 745 -85.52 -40.32 4.24
CA MET A 745 -85.46 -38.89 3.86
C MET A 745 -86.56 -38.04 4.48
N GLU A 746 -87.74 -38.62 4.73
CA GLU A 746 -88.87 -37.94 5.40
C GLU A 746 -88.54 -37.71 6.89
N VAL A 747 -87.90 -38.70 7.54
CA VAL A 747 -87.40 -38.58 8.92
C VAL A 747 -86.30 -37.52 9.04
N VAL A 748 -85.36 -37.48 8.07
CA VAL A 748 -84.30 -36.45 8.05
C VAL A 748 -84.89 -35.05 7.88
N ALA A 749 -85.88 -34.87 6.99
CA ALA A 749 -86.55 -33.59 6.80
C ALA A 749 -87.30 -33.11 8.06
N LEU A 750 -88.00 -34.04 8.74
CA LEU A 750 -88.67 -33.78 10.02
C LEU A 750 -87.68 -33.32 11.10
N LEU A 751 -86.63 -34.10 11.35
CA LEU A 751 -85.62 -33.78 12.36
C LEU A 751 -84.88 -32.48 12.03
N SER A 752 -84.54 -32.25 10.77
CA SER A 752 -83.88 -31.02 10.31
C SER A 752 -84.76 -29.79 10.59
N GLY A 753 -86.06 -29.83 10.27
CA GLY A 753 -86.98 -28.73 10.52
C GLY A 753 -87.19 -28.42 12.00
N MET A 754 -87.25 -29.46 12.85
CA MET A 754 -87.32 -29.30 14.31
C MET A 754 -86.02 -28.73 14.88
N TYR A 755 -84.88 -29.35 14.56
CA TYR A 755 -83.59 -28.95 15.11
C TYR A 755 -83.14 -27.58 14.63
N GLN A 756 -83.48 -27.14 13.41
CA GLN A 756 -83.21 -25.78 12.96
C GLN A 756 -83.89 -24.73 13.86
N ASN A 757 -85.15 -24.95 14.23
CA ASN A 757 -85.86 -24.03 15.14
C ASN A 757 -85.33 -24.12 16.57
N PHE A 758 -84.98 -25.32 17.05
CA PHE A 758 -84.35 -25.47 18.36
C PHE A 758 -83.00 -24.77 18.41
N ASP A 759 -82.19 -24.88 17.35
CA ASP A 759 -80.89 -24.22 17.20
C ASP A 759 -81.03 -22.68 17.22
N LEU A 760 -82.11 -22.12 16.65
CA LEU A 760 -82.44 -20.68 16.75
C LEU A 760 -82.78 -20.27 18.20
N ILE A 761 -83.66 -21.02 18.87
CA ILE A 761 -84.09 -20.74 20.26
C ILE A 761 -82.91 -20.76 21.24
N ILE A 762 -81.98 -21.71 21.09
CA ILE A 762 -80.80 -21.77 21.98
C ILE A 762 -79.82 -20.62 21.71
N GLY A 763 -79.72 -20.15 20.46
CA GLY A 763 -78.84 -19.06 20.05
C GLY A 763 -79.21 -17.73 20.71
N GLU A 764 -80.49 -17.50 20.98
CA GLU A 764 -80.99 -16.30 21.66
C GLU A 764 -80.86 -16.35 23.19
N HIS A 765 -80.63 -17.54 23.78
CA HIS A 765 -80.72 -17.75 25.23
C HIS A 765 -79.48 -18.37 25.89
N GLU A 766 -78.28 -18.09 25.38
CA GLU A 766 -77.00 -18.58 25.93
C GLU A 766 -77.01 -20.09 26.24
N GLY A 767 -77.65 -20.87 25.36
CA GLY A 767 -77.66 -22.32 25.40
C GLY A 767 -76.55 -22.90 24.52
N TYR A 768 -75.80 -23.86 25.05
CA TYR A 768 -74.80 -24.61 24.29
C TYR A 768 -75.33 -26.00 23.96
N LYS A 769 -75.37 -26.32 22.66
CA LYS A 769 -75.74 -27.64 22.14
C LYS A 769 -74.61 -28.63 22.40
N ILE A 770 -74.88 -29.71 23.12
CA ILE A 770 -73.86 -30.72 23.44
C ILE A 770 -73.79 -31.74 22.30
N GLU A 771 -74.76 -32.65 22.25
CA GLU A 771 -74.88 -33.70 21.24
C GLU A 771 -76.36 -34.06 21.08
N THR A 772 -76.72 -34.61 19.93
CA THR A 772 -78.02 -35.26 19.71
C THR A 772 -77.82 -36.77 19.75
N ILE A 773 -78.57 -37.48 20.59
CA ILE A 773 -78.51 -38.94 20.70
C ILE A 773 -79.82 -39.50 20.14
N GLY A 774 -79.82 -39.89 18.88
CA GLY A 774 -81.05 -40.25 18.18
C GLY A 774 -81.97 -39.04 17.99
N ASP A 775 -83.18 -39.12 18.52
CA ASP A 775 -84.18 -38.06 18.61
C ASP A 775 -84.07 -37.18 19.84
N ALA A 776 -83.20 -37.53 20.79
CA ALA A 776 -82.96 -36.73 21.96
C ALA A 776 -82.04 -35.54 21.65
N TYR A 777 -82.51 -34.33 21.98
CA TYR A 777 -81.78 -33.07 21.86
C TYR A 777 -81.28 -32.63 23.24
N CYS A 778 -79.96 -32.43 23.38
CA CYS A 778 -79.32 -32.10 24.64
C CYS A 778 -78.67 -30.72 24.61
N VAL A 779 -79.06 -29.87 25.56
CA VAL A 779 -78.60 -28.48 25.70
C VAL A 779 -78.14 -28.24 27.12
N ALA A 780 -77.09 -27.45 27.30
CA ALA A 780 -76.66 -26.99 28.61
C ALA A 780 -76.45 -25.47 28.63
N SER A 781 -76.70 -24.86 29.79
CA SER A 781 -76.36 -23.46 30.05
C SER A 781 -75.51 -23.35 31.33
N GLY A 782 -74.68 -22.31 31.40
CA GLY A 782 -73.63 -22.15 32.42
C GLY A 782 -72.28 -22.78 32.04
N ILE A 783 -72.15 -23.25 30.79
CA ILE A 783 -70.93 -23.72 30.16
C ILE A 783 -70.89 -23.23 28.70
N PRO A 784 -69.71 -22.97 28.11
CA PRO A 784 -68.37 -22.97 28.72
C PRO A 784 -68.10 -21.75 29.62
N SER A 785 -68.96 -20.72 29.58
CA SER A 785 -68.85 -19.54 30.43
C SER A 785 -69.67 -19.75 31.72
N PRO A 786 -69.04 -19.68 32.92
CA PRO A 786 -69.77 -19.91 34.17
C PRO A 786 -70.72 -18.76 34.47
N SER A 787 -72.03 -19.03 34.48
CA SER A 787 -73.05 -18.12 35.02
C SER A 787 -73.40 -18.53 36.46
N LYS A 788 -73.72 -17.56 37.32
CA LYS A 788 -74.00 -17.83 38.74
C LYS A 788 -75.39 -18.42 38.98
N SER A 789 -76.40 -17.95 38.25
CA SER A 789 -77.80 -18.38 38.44
C SER A 789 -78.65 -18.30 37.17
N GLU A 790 -78.22 -17.57 36.13
CA GLU A 790 -79.02 -17.36 34.92
C GLU A 790 -79.13 -18.63 34.07
N HIS A 791 -78.21 -19.58 34.23
CA HIS A 791 -78.26 -20.86 33.51
C HIS A 791 -79.56 -21.64 33.71
N VAL A 792 -80.18 -21.57 34.90
CA VAL A 792 -81.46 -22.24 35.17
C VAL A 792 -82.60 -21.52 34.45
N LYS A 793 -82.57 -20.18 34.45
CA LYS A 793 -83.55 -19.33 33.75
C LYS A 793 -83.49 -19.59 32.24
N ASN A 794 -82.29 -19.56 31.67
CA ASN A 794 -82.05 -19.76 30.25
C ASN A 794 -82.61 -21.11 29.78
N ILE A 795 -82.30 -22.20 30.50
CA ILE A 795 -82.83 -23.53 30.17
C ILE A 795 -84.34 -23.63 30.35
N ALA A 796 -84.90 -23.05 31.41
CA ALA A 796 -86.35 -23.04 31.62
C ALA A 796 -87.08 -22.29 30.50
N THR A 797 -86.54 -21.15 30.06
CA THR A 797 -87.05 -20.37 28.92
C THR A 797 -86.93 -21.16 27.61
N ILE A 798 -85.77 -21.78 27.34
CA ILE A 798 -85.57 -22.64 26.17
C ILE A 798 -86.61 -23.77 26.14
N ALA A 799 -86.81 -24.49 27.25
CA ALA A 799 -87.77 -25.58 27.32
C ALA A 799 -89.23 -25.11 27.09
N LEU A 800 -89.58 -23.91 27.58
CA LEU A 800 -90.90 -23.32 27.33
C LEU A 800 -91.11 -22.96 25.86
N LEU A 801 -90.12 -22.30 25.23
CA LEU A 801 -90.18 -21.89 23.82
C LEU A 801 -90.17 -23.09 22.88
N GLN A 802 -89.35 -24.11 23.16
CA GLN A 802 -89.34 -25.36 22.40
C GLN A 802 -90.71 -26.05 22.45
N ARG A 803 -91.35 -26.07 23.62
CA ARG A 803 -92.70 -26.65 23.77
C ARG A 803 -93.75 -25.83 23.05
N GLU A 804 -93.71 -24.51 23.14
CA GLU A 804 -94.65 -23.61 22.46
C GLU A 804 -94.54 -23.76 20.93
N PHE A 805 -93.31 -23.83 20.40
CA PHE A 805 -93.07 -24.10 18.98
C PHE A 805 -93.65 -25.45 18.54
N LEU A 806 -93.42 -26.52 19.32
CA LEU A 806 -93.91 -27.86 18.96
C LEU A 806 -95.43 -28.00 19.07
N TYR A 807 -96.11 -27.13 19.80
CA TYR A 807 -97.57 -27.16 19.94
C TYR A 807 -98.29 -27.03 18.59
N ASP A 808 -97.77 -26.19 17.69
CA ASP A 808 -98.31 -25.96 16.34
C ASP A 808 -97.49 -26.65 15.23
N PHE A 809 -96.51 -27.48 15.59
CA PHE A 809 -95.60 -28.11 14.62
C PHE A 809 -96.20 -29.39 14.03
N GLU A 810 -96.67 -29.28 12.79
CA GLU A 810 -97.20 -30.39 12.00
C GLU A 810 -96.08 -31.20 11.33
N ILE A 811 -96.21 -32.53 11.34
CA ILE A 811 -95.23 -33.43 10.72
C ILE A 811 -95.27 -33.26 9.18
N PRO A 812 -94.18 -32.85 8.50
CA PRO A 812 -94.21 -32.47 7.09
C PRO A 812 -94.73 -33.54 6.12
N HIS A 813 -94.54 -34.82 6.46
CA HIS A 813 -94.98 -35.96 5.64
C HIS A 813 -96.28 -36.62 6.16
N ARG A 814 -96.91 -36.07 7.21
CA ARG A 814 -98.15 -36.60 7.81
C ARG A 814 -99.07 -35.47 8.26
N GLU A 815 -99.94 -35.05 7.34
CA GLU A 815 -100.97 -34.04 7.61
C GLU A 815 -101.88 -34.43 8.79
N GLY A 816 -102.17 -33.47 9.67
CA GLY A 816 -103.03 -33.60 10.84
C GLY A 816 -102.39 -34.29 12.05
N ARG A 817 -101.10 -34.65 12.01
CA ARG A 817 -100.35 -35.19 13.16
C ARG A 817 -99.29 -34.23 13.64
N TYR A 818 -99.33 -33.93 14.94
CA TYR A 818 -98.39 -33.05 15.62
C TYR A 818 -97.32 -33.87 16.35
N LEU A 819 -96.15 -33.26 16.52
CA LEU A 819 -95.02 -33.88 17.19
C LEU A 819 -95.10 -33.64 18.70
N HIS A 820 -95.13 -34.71 19.48
CA HIS A 820 -95.12 -34.63 20.94
C HIS A 820 -93.72 -34.90 21.47
N CYS A 821 -93.26 -34.08 22.42
CA CYS A 821 -91.96 -34.24 23.07
C CYS A 821 -92.08 -34.26 24.58
N ARG A 822 -91.06 -34.81 25.24
CA ARG A 822 -90.83 -34.69 26.68
C ARG A 822 -89.66 -33.76 26.90
N TRP A 823 -89.68 -33.02 28.00
CA TRP A 823 -88.56 -32.18 28.42
C TRP A 823 -88.19 -32.48 29.86
N GLY A 824 -86.91 -32.68 30.11
CA GLY A 824 -86.37 -32.93 31.45
C GLY A 824 -85.10 -32.15 31.68
N PHE A 825 -85.02 -31.38 32.78
CA PHE A 825 -83.77 -30.70 33.11
C PHE A 825 -83.40 -30.74 34.59
N ASN A 826 -82.09 -30.74 34.85
CA ASN A 826 -81.55 -30.76 36.21
C ASN A 826 -80.33 -29.83 36.33
N THR A 827 -80.13 -29.31 37.54
CA THR A 827 -79.05 -28.38 37.87
C THR A 827 -78.07 -29.03 38.85
N GLY A 828 -76.77 -28.90 38.56
CA GLY A 828 -75.72 -29.45 39.41
C GLY A 828 -74.31 -29.32 38.81
N PRO A 829 -73.28 -29.86 39.48
CA PRO A 829 -71.92 -29.82 38.99
C PRO A 829 -71.74 -30.72 37.76
N VAL A 830 -70.89 -30.28 36.82
CA VAL A 830 -70.54 -31.03 35.60
C VAL A 830 -69.06 -30.89 35.28
N PHE A 831 -68.50 -31.92 34.67
CA PHE A 831 -67.17 -31.89 34.08
C PHE A 831 -67.30 -31.73 32.57
N THR A 832 -66.52 -30.86 31.95
CA THR A 832 -66.49 -30.71 30.50
C THR A 832 -65.10 -31.00 29.96
N GLY A 833 -65.02 -31.43 28.71
CA GLY A 833 -63.75 -31.67 28.05
C GLY A 833 -63.92 -31.91 26.55
N VAL A 834 -62.83 -31.77 25.80
CA VAL A 834 -62.81 -32.09 24.37
C VAL A 834 -62.41 -33.55 24.17
N VAL A 835 -63.27 -34.32 23.51
CA VAL A 835 -63.04 -35.74 23.21
C VAL A 835 -62.79 -35.93 21.72
N GLY A 836 -61.75 -36.69 21.38
CA GLY A 836 -61.38 -37.01 19.99
C GLY A 836 -60.36 -36.05 19.37
N ILE A 837 -59.48 -36.58 18.51
CA ILE A 837 -58.42 -35.82 17.83
C ILE A 837 -58.86 -35.38 16.41
N LYS A 838 -59.48 -36.30 15.66
CA LYS A 838 -59.90 -36.03 14.26
C LYS A 838 -61.21 -35.26 14.14
N ALA A 839 -62.10 -35.40 15.12
CA ALA A 839 -63.38 -34.69 15.21
C ALA A 839 -63.60 -34.31 16.68
N PRO A 840 -62.95 -33.24 17.17
CA PRO A 840 -63.02 -32.83 18.57
C PRO A 840 -64.45 -32.43 18.92
N ARG A 841 -65.00 -32.99 20.01
CA ARG A 841 -66.34 -32.64 20.52
C ARG A 841 -66.24 -32.15 21.95
N TYR A 842 -66.91 -31.04 22.26
CA TYR A 842 -67.00 -30.54 23.62
C TYR A 842 -68.13 -31.26 24.37
N CYS A 843 -67.76 -32.26 25.17
CA CYS A 843 -68.68 -33.13 25.87
C CYS A 843 -68.85 -32.69 27.34
N VAL A 844 -69.99 -33.08 27.92
CA VAL A 844 -70.37 -32.78 29.31
C VAL A 844 -70.64 -34.08 30.04
N PHE A 845 -70.02 -34.26 31.20
CA PHE A 845 -70.06 -35.46 32.00
C PHE A 845 -70.48 -35.17 33.44
N GLY A 846 -71.07 -36.16 34.09
CA GLY A 846 -71.33 -36.16 35.52
C GLY A 846 -72.77 -36.53 35.89
N PRO A 847 -73.05 -36.68 37.20
CA PRO A 847 -74.36 -37.13 37.68
C PRO A 847 -75.51 -36.23 37.25
N THR A 848 -75.26 -34.93 37.07
CA THR A 848 -76.26 -33.95 36.63
C THR A 848 -76.87 -34.31 35.28
N VAL A 849 -76.05 -34.79 34.33
CA VAL A 849 -76.47 -35.20 32.99
C VAL A 849 -77.40 -36.42 33.07
N SER A 850 -77.01 -37.44 33.84
CA SER A 850 -77.82 -38.65 34.03
C SER A 850 -79.15 -38.37 34.72
N ILE A 851 -79.16 -37.45 35.70
CA ILE A 851 -80.40 -37.03 36.36
C ILE A 851 -81.30 -36.26 35.39
N ALA A 852 -80.75 -35.37 34.56
CA ALA A 852 -81.53 -34.64 33.56
C ALA A 852 -82.18 -35.59 32.55
N ALA A 853 -81.43 -36.57 32.02
CA ALA A 853 -81.97 -37.62 31.15
C ALA A 853 -83.05 -38.46 31.86
N LYS A 854 -82.89 -38.72 33.17
CA LYS A 854 -83.93 -39.39 33.95
C LYS A 854 -85.20 -38.55 34.12
N MET A 855 -85.06 -37.23 34.30
CA MET A 855 -86.20 -36.32 34.38
C MET A 855 -86.96 -36.26 33.05
N GLU A 856 -86.27 -36.37 31.92
CA GLU A 856 -86.92 -36.42 30.59
C GLU A 856 -87.68 -37.74 30.44
N SER A 857 -86.99 -38.87 30.63
CA SER A 857 -87.57 -40.19 30.38
C SER A 857 -88.72 -40.57 31.32
N SER A 858 -88.73 -40.06 32.56
CA SER A 858 -89.87 -40.22 33.49
C SER A 858 -90.99 -39.20 33.27
N GLY A 859 -90.79 -38.23 32.38
CA GLY A 859 -91.70 -37.12 32.11
C GLY A 859 -92.97 -37.56 31.37
N GLN A 860 -94.05 -36.82 31.59
CA GLN A 860 -95.26 -36.97 30.79
C GLN A 860 -95.10 -36.25 29.44
N PRO A 861 -95.70 -36.76 28.35
CA PRO A 861 -95.75 -36.05 27.08
C PRO A 861 -96.26 -34.61 27.23
N ASP A 862 -95.65 -33.67 26.50
CA ASP A 862 -95.99 -32.24 26.48
C ASP A 862 -95.81 -31.50 27.83
N LYS A 863 -95.15 -32.14 28.80
CA LYS A 863 -94.82 -31.55 30.10
C LYS A 863 -93.31 -31.40 30.26
N ILE A 864 -92.94 -30.42 31.08
CA ILE A 864 -91.55 -30.14 31.43
C ILE A 864 -91.34 -30.61 32.86
N GLN A 865 -90.50 -31.63 33.04
CA GLN A 865 -90.11 -32.16 34.34
C GLN A 865 -88.76 -31.56 34.76
N MET A 866 -88.60 -31.24 36.04
CA MET A 866 -87.34 -30.68 36.55
C MET A 866 -86.91 -31.29 37.87
N GLY A 867 -85.60 -31.37 38.07
CA GLY A 867 -85.03 -31.80 39.35
C GLY A 867 -85.21 -30.78 40.47
N LEU A 868 -85.17 -31.24 41.72
CA LEU A 868 -85.35 -30.39 42.92
C LEU A 868 -84.37 -29.21 42.97
N ARG A 869 -83.11 -29.41 42.56
CA ARG A 869 -82.09 -28.34 42.52
C ARG A 869 -82.41 -27.25 41.49
N SER A 870 -82.97 -27.64 40.34
CA SER A 870 -83.44 -26.66 39.34
C SER A 870 -84.63 -25.86 39.87
N HIS A 871 -85.57 -26.53 40.54
CA HIS A 871 -86.72 -25.88 41.16
C HIS A 871 -86.30 -24.84 42.22
N GLN A 872 -85.36 -25.19 43.09
CA GLN A 872 -84.79 -24.26 44.08
C GLN A 872 -84.08 -23.07 43.43
N GLY A 873 -83.34 -23.30 42.34
CA GLY A 873 -82.68 -22.24 41.57
C GLY A 873 -83.66 -21.25 40.93
N ILE A 874 -84.78 -21.74 40.40
CA ILE A 874 -85.87 -20.90 39.88
C ILE A 874 -86.55 -20.12 41.02
N GLY A 875 -86.77 -20.77 42.18
CA GLY A 875 -87.35 -20.13 43.36
C GLY A 875 -86.49 -18.99 43.94
N THR A 876 -85.16 -19.14 43.94
CA THR A 876 -84.21 -18.08 44.36
C THR A 876 -84.13 -16.93 43.35
N LEU A 877 -84.24 -17.22 42.06
CA LEU A 877 -84.35 -16.19 41.02
C LEU A 877 -85.66 -15.42 41.12
N LEU A 878 -86.78 -16.09 41.38
CA LEU A 878 -88.09 -15.45 41.58
C LEU A 878 -88.12 -14.56 42.82
N THR A 879 -87.44 -14.94 43.91
CA THR A 879 -87.31 -14.10 45.12
C THR A 879 -86.39 -12.90 44.90
N ASN A 880 -85.22 -13.09 44.28
CA ASN A 880 -84.33 -11.96 43.90
C ASN A 880 -84.97 -11.04 42.86
N TRP A 881 -85.82 -11.57 41.97
CA TRP A 881 -86.61 -10.78 41.02
C TRP A 881 -87.74 -10.04 41.73
N LEU A 882 -88.45 -10.67 42.69
CA LEU A 882 -89.48 -10.01 43.51
C LEU A 882 -88.90 -8.89 44.39
N ASP A 883 -87.72 -9.06 44.97
CA ASP A 883 -87.02 -8.00 45.72
C ASP A 883 -86.59 -6.83 44.81
N GLY A 884 -86.30 -7.08 43.53
CA GLY A 884 -86.05 -6.04 42.52
C GLY A 884 -87.32 -5.47 41.87
N VAL A 885 -88.49 -6.06 42.16
CA VAL A 885 -89.78 -5.73 41.51
C VAL A 885 -90.76 -5.06 42.48
N GLU A 886 -90.43 -4.93 43.78
CA GLU A 886 -91.11 -3.97 44.67
C GLU A 886 -91.00 -2.50 44.17
N ASP A 887 -89.94 -2.18 43.41
CA ASP A 887 -89.79 -0.88 42.72
C ASP A 887 -90.54 -0.79 41.36
N LEU A 888 -91.04 -1.90 40.81
CA LEU A 888 -91.66 -1.97 39.48
C LEU A 888 -93.14 -2.42 39.47
N LEU A 889 -93.70 -2.89 40.59
CA LEU A 889 -95.09 -3.34 40.72
C LEU A 889 -96.11 -2.21 41.00
N LYS A 890 -96.16 -1.20 40.13
CA LYS A 890 -97.35 -0.32 39.97
C LYS A 890 -98.20 -0.61 38.73
N SER A 891 -97.89 -1.63 37.92
CA SER A 891 -98.74 -1.96 36.77
C SER A 891 -98.72 -3.45 36.42
N ASP A 892 -99.93 -4.02 36.44
CA ASP A 892 -100.41 -5.27 35.83
C ASP A 892 -99.95 -6.62 36.38
N ARG A 893 -100.93 -7.31 36.99
CA ARG A 893 -100.81 -8.57 37.74
C ARG A 893 -101.39 -9.79 37.02
N SER A 894 -101.69 -9.74 35.71
CA SER A 894 -102.55 -10.75 35.08
C SER A 894 -101.85 -11.85 34.27
N VAL A 895 -100.56 -11.74 33.94
CA VAL A 895 -99.93 -12.66 32.95
C VAL A 895 -99.16 -13.83 33.57
N TYR A 896 -98.64 -13.71 34.80
CA TYR A 896 -97.69 -14.69 35.35
C TYR A 896 -98.28 -15.81 36.22
N ALA A 897 -99.58 -15.76 36.53
CA ALA A 897 -100.23 -16.80 37.35
C ALA A 897 -100.47 -18.11 36.58
N LYS A 898 -100.38 -18.12 35.25
CA LYS A 898 -100.72 -19.28 34.40
C LYS A 898 -99.53 -20.19 34.08
N ALA A 899 -98.29 -19.70 34.21
CA ALA A 899 -97.09 -20.48 33.91
C ALA A 899 -96.72 -21.49 35.02
N LEU A 900 -97.02 -21.16 36.28
CA LEU A 900 -96.67 -21.96 37.46
C LEU A 900 -97.47 -23.26 37.61
N SER A 901 -98.66 -23.39 36.99
CA SER A 901 -99.50 -24.59 37.12
C SER A 901 -99.08 -25.77 36.22
N THR A 902 -97.95 -25.68 35.50
CA THR A 902 -97.55 -26.65 34.47
C THR A 902 -96.29 -27.44 34.79
N ILE A 903 -95.70 -27.24 35.98
CA ILE A 903 -94.44 -27.85 36.41
C ILE A 903 -94.72 -28.78 37.60
N GLU A 904 -94.50 -30.07 37.44
CA GLU A 904 -94.60 -31.07 38.53
C GLU A 904 -93.22 -31.34 39.14
N THR A 905 -93.14 -31.35 40.48
CA THR A 905 -91.94 -31.71 41.27
C THR A 905 -92.10 -33.11 41.86
N ALA A 906 -91.08 -33.98 41.77
CA ALA A 906 -91.11 -35.33 42.33
C ALA A 906 -90.68 -35.38 43.82
N ASP A 907 -91.42 -36.15 44.63
CA ASP A 907 -91.16 -36.39 46.06
C ASP A 907 -90.05 -37.44 46.33
N PRO A 908 -89.29 -37.35 47.45
CA PRO A 908 -88.18 -38.24 47.75
C PRO A 908 -88.57 -39.38 48.73
N LEU A 909 -88.33 -40.65 48.35
CA LEU A 909 -87.90 -41.81 49.19
C LEU A 909 -88.54 -43.15 48.77
N SER A 910 -87.76 -44.01 48.10
CA SER A 910 -87.75 -45.47 48.33
C SER A 910 -86.55 -46.11 47.63
N PHE A 911 -85.46 -46.36 48.37
CA PHE A 911 -84.38 -47.25 47.93
C PHE A 911 -84.43 -48.53 48.78
N PRO A 912 -84.56 -49.73 48.18
CA PRO A 912 -84.11 -50.97 48.81
C PRO A 912 -82.62 -51.20 48.57
N LYS A 913 -82.01 -51.84 49.57
CA LYS A 913 -80.59 -52.19 49.69
C LYS A 913 -80.16 -53.33 48.76
N GLU A 914 -78.85 -53.34 48.49
CA GLU A 914 -77.98 -54.46 48.10
C GLU A 914 -78.25 -55.17 46.76
N VAL A 915 -77.30 -54.96 45.84
CA VAL A 915 -77.08 -55.79 44.65
C VAL A 915 -76.14 -56.93 45.06
N THR A 916 -76.68 -58.12 45.24
CA THR A 916 -75.93 -59.37 45.04
C THR A 916 -76.11 -59.81 43.59
N ASN A 917 -75.00 -60.13 42.93
CA ASN A 917 -74.89 -60.60 41.54
C ASN A 917 -75.95 -61.64 41.15
N PRO A 918 -76.38 -61.62 39.86
CA PRO A 918 -76.24 -62.83 39.06
C PRO A 918 -75.74 -62.60 37.63
N THR A 919 -74.77 -63.44 37.27
CA THR A 919 -74.60 -64.20 36.02
C THR A 919 -75.31 -63.76 34.74
N SER A 920 -74.46 -63.58 33.73
CA SER A 920 -74.65 -63.72 32.28
C SER A 920 -75.83 -64.57 31.79
N GLU A 921 -76.64 -63.98 30.92
CA GLU A 921 -77.00 -64.52 29.59
C GLU A 921 -77.82 -63.48 28.79
N SER A 922 -77.16 -62.75 27.88
CA SER A 922 -77.69 -62.37 26.55
C SER A 922 -76.73 -61.45 25.78
N SER A 923 -76.20 -62.01 24.69
CA SER A 923 -75.57 -61.48 23.45
C SER A 923 -74.99 -60.05 23.31
N PRO A 924 -73.93 -59.89 22.49
CA PRO A 924 -72.86 -58.92 22.70
C PRO A 924 -72.79 -57.83 21.62
N GLN A 925 -72.73 -56.56 22.00
CA GLN A 925 -72.29 -55.47 21.11
C GLN A 925 -72.00 -54.18 21.90
N LEU A 926 -71.03 -54.22 22.81
CA LEU A 926 -70.35 -53.03 23.37
C LEU A 926 -69.24 -53.45 24.35
N GLN A 927 -68.21 -54.12 23.85
CA GLN A 927 -66.93 -54.21 24.57
C GLN A 927 -65.81 -54.66 23.63
N PHE A 928 -65.14 -53.70 22.99
CA PHE A 928 -63.77 -53.87 22.53
C PHE A 928 -63.14 -52.48 22.40
N LEU A 929 -61.90 -52.36 22.90
CA LEU A 929 -61.03 -51.17 23.00
C LEU A 929 -61.08 -50.38 24.31
N LEU A 930 -60.76 -51.04 25.43
CA LEU A 930 -59.89 -50.48 26.49
C LEU A 930 -59.23 -51.65 27.25
N GLU A 931 -58.08 -52.12 26.77
CA GLU A 931 -56.97 -52.66 27.57
C GLU A 931 -55.84 -53.09 26.63
N GLU A 932 -54.97 -52.15 26.27
CA GLU A 932 -53.52 -52.33 26.20
C GLU A 932 -52.87 -50.96 25.94
N ASN A 933 -51.80 -50.67 26.66
CA ASN A 933 -50.97 -49.46 26.66
C ASN A 933 -51.42 -48.29 27.56
N SER A 934 -51.38 -48.55 28.87
CA SER A 934 -50.86 -47.57 29.82
C SER A 934 -49.82 -48.23 30.72
N GLU A 935 -48.56 -48.22 30.28
CA GLU A 935 -47.43 -48.20 31.22
C GLU A 935 -46.48 -47.05 30.86
N SER A 936 -46.25 -46.24 31.89
CA SER A 936 -45.16 -45.29 32.09
C SER A 936 -45.24 -43.92 31.40
N ALA A 937 -44.80 -42.92 32.19
CA ALA A 937 -44.61 -41.49 31.91
C ALA A 937 -45.87 -40.62 32.16
N ILE A 938 -45.95 -39.69 33.12
CA ILE A 938 -44.96 -38.96 33.91
C ILE A 938 -45.67 -38.37 35.14
N SER A 939 -45.05 -38.49 36.31
CA SER A 939 -45.11 -37.44 37.34
C SER A 939 -43.77 -37.40 38.08
N GLY A 940 -43.09 -36.26 38.02
CA GLY A 940 -42.27 -35.83 39.15
C GLY A 940 -40.92 -35.20 38.84
N VAL A 941 -40.92 -33.86 38.83
CA VAL A 941 -39.98 -32.98 39.56
C VAL A 941 -38.55 -32.76 39.02
N GLU A 942 -38.40 -31.55 38.47
CA GLU A 942 -37.42 -30.48 38.79
C GLU A 942 -35.90 -30.73 38.93
N GLU A 943 -35.21 -29.78 38.26
CA GLU A 943 -34.02 -29.02 38.68
C GLU A 943 -32.59 -29.58 38.50
N GLY A 944 -31.77 -28.73 37.87
CA GLY A 944 -30.32 -28.81 37.71
C GLY A 944 -29.92 -29.17 36.28
N GLY A 945 -29.33 -28.32 35.45
CA GLY A 945 -28.56 -27.11 35.70
C GLY A 945 -27.30 -27.14 34.81
N HIS A 946 -27.00 -26.00 34.18
CA HIS A 946 -25.71 -25.57 33.61
C HIS A 946 -25.33 -25.83 32.13
N ARG A 947 -25.17 -24.67 31.47
CA ARG A 947 -24.12 -24.22 30.52
C ARG A 947 -24.32 -24.58 29.04
N GLU A 948 -24.81 -23.62 28.26
CA GLU A 948 -24.07 -22.57 27.48
C GLU A 948 -23.88 -23.08 26.03
N LEU A 949 -24.60 -22.52 25.04
CA LEU A 949 -24.24 -21.32 24.26
C LEU A 949 -22.84 -21.44 23.64
N GLU A 950 -22.78 -21.63 22.32
CA GLU A 950 -22.12 -20.69 21.38
C GLU A 950 -22.13 -21.21 19.92
N HIS A 951 -22.28 -20.27 18.99
CA HIS A 951 -22.13 -20.33 17.54
C HIS A 951 -23.24 -20.93 16.66
N ALA A 952 -24.16 -20.05 16.24
CA ALA A 952 -24.63 -19.98 14.86
C ALA A 952 -25.01 -18.52 14.50
N GLU A 953 -23.99 -17.66 14.37
CA GLU A 953 -23.97 -16.47 13.49
C GLU A 953 -22.64 -16.54 12.73
N GLU A 954 -22.70 -16.88 11.44
CA GLU A 954 -21.85 -16.42 10.33
C GLU A 954 -22.09 -17.32 9.10
N ALA A 955 -23.08 -16.95 8.29
CA ALA A 955 -23.14 -17.06 6.82
C ALA A 955 -24.59 -16.91 6.33
N LEU A 956 -25.11 -15.69 6.48
CA LEU A 956 -26.00 -15.06 5.51
C LEU A 956 -25.47 -13.64 5.26
#